data_AF-A0A412CI78-F1
#
_entry.id   AF-A0A412CI78-F1
#
_cell.length_a   1.000
_cell.length_b   1.000
_cell.length_c   1.000
_cell.angle_alpha   90.00
_cell.angle_beta   90.00
_cell.angle_gamma   90.00
#
_symmetry.space_group_name_H-M   'P 1'
#
loop_
_entity.id
_entity.type
_entity.pdbx_description
1 polymer ?
#
loop_
_entity_poly.entity_id
_entity_poly.type
_entity_poly.pdbx_seq_one_letter_code
_entity_poly.pdbx_strand_id
1 'polypeptide(L)'
;MKYYIYTVLLLLLTASCSDDVQKWDQWPEWKLASPLSVGGQVLDEEIYSNFQGKKLHLEKGQEVEFSGIDEIESILSPDYFEYVSENKARFKGETADYSVLYDPANELLYIEKAGATYPDGLWFCGANWGHPQARLVTTSGWSMDGPNNVLYCYKSADNVFQLTLYLANNFSFKFFKHRGWGEGDNEITTLPEDNITLTTPFLVAGKTGGDFIPGPLFQPGVYLITLDLNNNTCAFEAKDENIQEQSFLVNGQEMGILEEASSFLGIALELHKGDEVTFSNFGDVRKMLQPDFFENITKDKATFIGVDGNYKLYYDPINKLTYLENRSVNYPDGLWVCGSSFGHPQAGRVTVGAWTFNLPSDAFQCVKVADNIFETTLYLVKDFQFKFYKQRPWGGELASTIVNTQPVNLLGKGWYYSDPATGGTGGGHFTGDFVAGPDFTPGVYRVRIDLNKNLCMFIDKVDEGQLGPESYKINGTELTQSDYPDYLGVELNLIKGQVVDFDGFSYLDYMLQPEYFTNENGQYKFNAQDGKYKILYNKVREMIFVEIADVSMAYPNALWVCGLNFGHPKISGNLDVDIAGNLSSGGWLWDTPKDAICCVKTSDGVFETNLLLRKDFMFKFFKKRSAWNEVITSFDVTIVSEGDLIARGGYWDGDQWKETENFGPGNNFRAGIYHVKLDMNTNTCTFTKR
;
A
#
# COMPACT_ATOMS: atom_id res chain seq x y z
N MET A 1 10.81 -60.90 20.33
CA MET A 1 11.58 -60.18 19.27
C MET A 1 12.70 -59.33 19.88
N LYS A 2 13.48 -59.87 20.83
CA LYS A 2 14.55 -59.15 21.56
C LYS A 2 15.92 -59.86 21.53
N TYR A 3 16.02 -61.02 20.88
CA TYR A 3 17.26 -61.83 20.80
C TYR A 3 17.93 -61.80 19.41
N TYR A 4 17.32 -61.17 18.40
CA TYR A 4 17.91 -61.04 17.06
C TYR A 4 18.73 -59.74 16.87
N ILE A 5 18.51 -58.73 17.72
CA ILE A 5 19.19 -57.43 17.62
C ILE A 5 20.61 -57.49 18.21
N TYR A 6 20.84 -58.31 19.25
CA TYR A 6 22.16 -58.44 19.88
C TYR A 6 23.16 -59.26 19.06
N THR A 7 22.70 -60.24 18.28
CA THR A 7 23.59 -61.08 17.45
C THR A 7 24.07 -60.33 16.20
N VAL A 8 23.26 -59.43 15.64
CA VAL A 8 23.64 -58.59 14.49
C VAL A 8 24.55 -57.44 14.93
N LEU A 9 24.36 -56.87 16.14
CA LEU A 9 25.28 -55.88 16.69
C LEU A 9 26.66 -56.47 17.06
N LEU A 10 26.73 -57.72 17.54
CA LEU A 10 28.03 -58.36 17.83
C LEU A 10 28.82 -58.74 16.58
N LEU A 11 28.14 -59.09 15.48
CA LEU A 11 28.79 -59.38 14.19
C LEU A 11 29.29 -58.11 13.47
N LEU A 12 28.68 -56.96 13.73
CA LEU A 12 29.14 -55.65 13.20
C LEU A 12 30.26 -55.02 14.06
N LEU A 13 30.40 -55.43 15.32
CA LEU A 13 31.49 -54.97 16.20
C LEU A 13 32.80 -55.76 16.05
N THR A 14 32.78 -56.90 15.34
CA THR A 14 34.01 -57.66 15.02
C THR A 14 34.55 -57.38 13.61
N ALA A 15 33.95 -56.45 12.87
CA ALA A 15 34.43 -55.98 11.56
C ALA A 15 34.99 -54.54 11.60
N SER A 16 35.14 -53.94 12.78
CA SER A 16 35.87 -52.69 12.95
C SER A 16 37.06 -52.92 13.89
N CYS A 17 38.23 -52.43 13.47
CA CYS A 17 39.53 -52.52 14.13
C CYS A 17 40.32 -53.81 13.84
N SER A 18 40.83 -53.93 12.62
CA SER A 18 42.20 -54.42 12.45
C SER A 18 43.03 -53.42 11.63
N ASP A 19 42.97 -52.14 12.01
CA ASP A 19 44.09 -51.25 11.70
C ASP A 19 45.21 -51.63 12.68
N ASP A 20 46.12 -52.46 12.18
CA ASP A 20 47.34 -52.84 12.85
C ASP A 20 48.27 -51.61 12.84
N VAL A 21 48.10 -50.72 13.83
CA VAL A 21 48.87 -49.46 14.00
C VAL A 21 50.38 -49.72 14.30
N GLN A 22 50.89 -50.94 14.05
CA GLN A 22 52.28 -51.33 14.34
C GLN A 22 53.10 -51.79 13.13
N LYS A 23 52.60 -51.64 11.89
CA LYS A 23 53.42 -51.84 10.66
C LYS A 23 53.51 -50.54 9.88
N TRP A 24 54.54 -49.75 10.17
CA TRP A 24 54.84 -48.48 9.50
C TRP A 24 55.32 -48.68 8.03
N ASP A 25 55.62 -49.93 7.68
CA ASP A 25 56.25 -50.36 6.43
C ASP A 25 55.23 -50.71 5.32
N GLN A 26 53.92 -50.66 5.61
CA GLN A 26 52.84 -51.02 4.66
C GLN A 26 51.69 -49.99 4.60
N TRP A 27 51.93 -48.74 4.94
CA TRP A 27 50.99 -47.68 4.56
C TRP A 27 50.95 -47.59 3.03
N PRO A 28 49.76 -47.46 2.39
CA PRO A 28 49.74 -47.07 0.99
C PRO A 28 50.54 -45.79 0.85
N GLU A 29 51.41 -45.70 -0.16
CA GLU A 29 51.96 -44.39 -0.54
C GLU A 29 50.75 -43.50 -0.79
N TRP A 30 50.52 -42.54 0.11
CA TRP A 30 49.65 -41.42 -0.21
C TRP A 30 50.28 -40.82 -1.45
N LYS A 31 49.60 -40.91 -2.60
CA LYS A 31 49.93 -40.06 -3.74
C LYS A 31 49.97 -38.66 -3.16
N LEU A 32 51.17 -38.10 -3.00
CA LEU A 32 51.32 -36.65 -2.96
C LEU A 32 50.57 -36.20 -4.20
N ALA A 33 49.44 -35.51 -4.02
CA ALA A 33 48.66 -35.00 -5.14
C ALA A 33 49.66 -34.23 -6.01
N SER A 34 49.97 -34.78 -7.19
CA SER A 34 50.86 -34.10 -8.11
C SER A 34 50.19 -32.75 -8.38
N PRO A 35 50.92 -31.62 -8.29
CA PRO A 35 50.31 -30.32 -8.51
C PRO A 35 49.59 -30.33 -9.86
N LEU A 36 48.33 -29.90 -9.86
CA LEU A 36 47.48 -29.97 -11.03
C LEU A 36 48.20 -29.28 -12.19
N SER A 37 48.28 -29.95 -13.33
CA SER A 37 48.86 -29.38 -14.54
C SER A 37 47.79 -29.24 -15.60
N VAL A 38 47.80 -28.10 -16.28
CA VAL A 38 46.83 -27.71 -17.30
C VAL A 38 47.60 -27.31 -18.56
N GLY A 39 47.34 -27.98 -19.68
CA GLY A 39 48.07 -27.75 -20.94
C GLY A 39 49.57 -28.03 -20.82
N GLY A 40 49.95 -29.00 -19.99
CA GLY A 40 51.36 -29.34 -19.72
C GLY A 40 52.10 -28.35 -18.80
N GLN A 41 51.39 -27.37 -18.22
CA GLN A 41 51.95 -26.42 -17.26
C GLN A 41 51.44 -26.74 -15.85
N VAL A 42 52.35 -26.95 -14.91
CA VAL A 42 52.03 -27.13 -13.49
C VAL A 42 51.48 -25.82 -12.91
N LEU A 43 50.37 -25.88 -12.17
CA LEU A 43 49.82 -24.76 -11.40
C LEU A 43 50.60 -24.58 -10.09
N ASP A 44 51.69 -23.82 -10.14
CA ASP A 44 52.68 -23.69 -9.07
C ASP A 44 52.77 -22.28 -8.45
N GLU A 45 51.90 -21.34 -8.86
CA GLU A 45 51.87 -19.97 -8.35
C GLU A 45 50.74 -19.80 -7.31
N GLU A 46 51.02 -19.16 -6.18
CA GLU A 46 49.97 -18.75 -5.23
C GLU A 46 49.47 -17.35 -5.62
N ILE A 47 48.53 -17.29 -6.58
CA ILE A 47 47.91 -16.02 -7.03
C ILE A 47 46.94 -15.49 -5.96
N TYR A 48 46.19 -16.40 -5.33
CA TYR A 48 45.33 -16.13 -4.18
C TYR A 48 45.67 -17.10 -3.06
N SER A 49 45.51 -16.66 -1.81
CA SER A 49 45.88 -17.49 -0.65
C SER A 49 45.10 -18.81 -0.66
N ASN A 50 45.82 -19.92 -0.53
CA ASN A 50 45.31 -21.30 -0.58
C ASN A 50 44.86 -21.81 -1.96
N PHE A 51 45.09 -21.06 -3.04
CA PHE A 51 44.83 -21.52 -4.41
C PHE A 51 46.13 -21.75 -5.17
N GLN A 52 46.18 -22.84 -5.93
CA GLN A 52 47.26 -23.13 -6.86
C GLN A 52 46.89 -22.54 -8.23
N GLY A 53 47.74 -21.70 -8.80
CA GLY A 53 47.39 -20.92 -9.98
C GLY A 53 48.50 -20.83 -11.01
N LYS A 54 48.13 -20.43 -12.22
CA LYS A 54 49.07 -19.99 -13.26
C LYS A 54 48.36 -19.14 -14.32
N LYS A 55 49.08 -18.19 -14.90
CA LYS A 55 48.62 -17.52 -16.12
C LYS A 55 48.96 -18.36 -17.35
N LEU A 56 47.93 -18.74 -18.10
CA LEU A 56 48.04 -19.56 -19.30
C LEU A 56 47.42 -18.81 -20.48
N HIS A 57 48.08 -18.87 -21.64
CA HIS A 57 47.48 -18.48 -22.90
C HIS A 57 46.60 -19.63 -23.39
N LEU A 58 45.31 -19.39 -23.56
CA LEU A 58 44.33 -20.39 -24.00
C LEU A 58 43.67 -19.94 -25.30
N GLU A 59 43.55 -20.83 -26.28
CA GLU A 59 42.89 -20.57 -27.55
C GLU A 59 41.45 -21.10 -27.55
N LYS A 60 40.52 -20.34 -28.12
CA LYS A 60 39.13 -20.79 -28.26
C LYS A 60 39.07 -22.10 -29.04
N GLY A 61 38.42 -23.12 -28.47
CA GLY A 61 38.26 -24.44 -29.05
C GLY A 61 39.45 -25.39 -28.83
N GLN A 62 40.52 -24.92 -28.15
CA GLN A 62 41.67 -25.74 -27.79
C GLN A 62 41.25 -26.90 -26.88
N GLU A 63 41.68 -28.12 -27.21
CA GLU A 63 41.63 -29.24 -26.26
C GLU A 63 42.81 -29.13 -25.31
N VAL A 64 42.50 -28.93 -24.03
CA VAL A 64 43.45 -28.77 -22.94
C VAL A 64 43.55 -30.08 -22.21
N GLU A 65 44.78 -30.59 -22.08
CA GLU A 65 45.08 -31.80 -21.31
C GLU A 65 45.39 -31.44 -19.86
N PHE A 66 44.84 -32.23 -18.94
CA PHE A 66 44.98 -32.11 -17.50
C PHE A 66 45.77 -33.30 -16.96
N SER A 67 46.54 -33.09 -15.89
CA SER A 67 47.19 -34.19 -15.18
C SER A 67 47.40 -33.83 -13.70
N GLY A 68 47.52 -34.84 -12.84
CA GLY A 68 47.61 -34.65 -11.39
C GLY A 68 46.27 -34.75 -10.66
N ILE A 69 45.17 -34.96 -11.39
CA ILE A 69 43.84 -35.26 -10.84
C ILE A 69 43.17 -36.36 -11.66
N ASP A 70 42.34 -37.15 -10.99
CA ASP A 70 41.47 -38.14 -11.61
C ASP A 70 40.07 -37.50 -11.81
N GLU A 71 39.31 -37.89 -12.83
CA GLU A 71 37.94 -37.39 -13.11
C GLU A 71 37.79 -35.86 -13.24
N ILE A 72 38.42 -35.27 -14.24
CA ILE A 72 38.44 -33.80 -14.41
C ILE A 72 37.04 -33.18 -14.53
N GLU A 73 36.04 -33.91 -15.02
CA GLU A 73 34.67 -33.41 -15.17
C GLU A 73 34.11 -32.84 -13.85
N SER A 74 34.48 -33.45 -12.72
CA SER A 74 34.06 -33.05 -11.38
C SER A 74 34.65 -31.72 -10.89
N ILE A 75 35.70 -31.21 -11.54
CA ILE A 75 36.39 -29.99 -11.11
C ILE A 75 36.14 -28.80 -12.04
N LEU A 76 35.73 -29.06 -13.29
CA LEU A 76 35.67 -28.04 -14.33
C LEU A 76 34.56 -27.02 -14.08
N SER A 77 34.87 -25.75 -14.34
CA SER A 77 33.87 -24.72 -14.59
C SER A 77 33.20 -25.00 -15.95
N PRO A 78 31.93 -25.41 -15.99
CA PRO A 78 31.25 -25.83 -17.20
C PRO A 78 31.00 -24.66 -18.16
N ASP A 79 31.15 -23.41 -17.73
CA ASP A 79 31.00 -22.23 -18.59
C ASP A 79 32.23 -21.99 -19.49
N TYR A 80 33.41 -22.43 -19.05
CA TYR A 80 34.67 -22.23 -19.78
C TYR A 80 35.26 -23.50 -20.37
N PHE A 81 34.85 -24.67 -19.88
CA PHE A 81 35.32 -25.96 -20.37
C PHE A 81 34.16 -26.88 -20.73
N GLU A 82 34.28 -27.52 -21.89
CA GLU A 82 33.46 -28.66 -22.29
C GLU A 82 34.28 -29.93 -22.04
N TYR A 83 33.76 -30.85 -21.22
CA TYR A 83 34.43 -32.13 -21.00
C TYR A 83 34.47 -32.95 -22.30
N VAL A 84 35.64 -33.51 -22.64
CA VAL A 84 35.84 -34.30 -23.86
C VAL A 84 36.06 -35.78 -23.53
N SER A 85 36.95 -36.07 -22.59
CA SER A 85 37.34 -37.42 -22.19
C SER A 85 38.22 -37.38 -20.94
N GLU A 86 38.38 -38.49 -20.22
CA GLU A 86 39.23 -38.72 -19.03
C GLU A 86 40.02 -37.52 -18.48
N ASN A 87 41.02 -37.03 -19.23
CA ASN A 87 41.91 -35.95 -18.83
C ASN A 87 41.94 -34.75 -19.81
N LYS A 88 40.93 -34.59 -20.67
CA LYS A 88 40.83 -33.51 -21.66
C LYS A 88 39.53 -32.75 -21.59
N ALA A 89 39.61 -31.43 -21.67
CA ALA A 89 38.47 -30.55 -21.84
C ALA A 89 38.74 -29.51 -22.94
N ARG A 90 37.71 -29.11 -23.66
CA ARG A 90 37.78 -28.08 -24.70
C ARG A 90 37.50 -26.71 -24.09
N PHE A 91 38.42 -25.77 -24.31
CA PHE A 91 38.28 -24.40 -23.84
C PHE A 91 37.27 -23.62 -24.70
N LYS A 92 36.34 -22.91 -24.05
CA LYS A 92 35.23 -22.18 -24.70
C LYS A 92 35.38 -20.67 -24.67
N GLY A 93 36.27 -20.15 -23.84
CA GLY A 93 36.57 -18.71 -23.75
C GLY A 93 37.15 -18.15 -25.05
N GLU A 94 37.21 -16.83 -25.16
CA GLU A 94 37.95 -16.16 -26.22
C GLU A 94 39.46 -16.45 -26.12
N THR A 95 40.20 -16.34 -27.22
CA THR A 95 41.65 -16.52 -27.18
C THR A 95 42.32 -15.38 -26.41
N ALA A 96 42.90 -15.67 -25.25
CA ALA A 96 43.54 -14.68 -24.38
C ALA A 96 44.42 -15.35 -23.29
N ASP A 97 45.04 -14.51 -22.46
CA ASP A 97 45.68 -14.95 -21.23
C ASP A 97 44.66 -15.02 -20.09
N TYR A 98 44.59 -16.17 -19.43
CA TYR A 98 43.72 -16.44 -18.30
C TYR A 98 44.52 -16.88 -17.09
N SER A 99 44.07 -16.48 -15.89
CA SER A 99 44.52 -17.10 -14.65
C SER A 99 43.67 -18.34 -14.43
N VAL A 100 44.30 -19.51 -14.49
CA VAL A 100 43.69 -20.80 -14.16
C VAL A 100 44.04 -21.09 -12.71
N LEU A 101 43.02 -21.30 -11.88
CA LEU A 101 43.14 -21.31 -10.42
C LEU A 101 42.47 -22.59 -9.88
N TYR A 102 43.21 -23.40 -9.16
CA TYR A 102 42.75 -24.64 -8.56
C TYR A 102 42.66 -24.50 -7.06
N ASP A 103 41.52 -24.87 -6.52
CA ASP A 103 41.25 -25.02 -5.10
C ASP A 103 41.56 -26.47 -4.69
N PRO A 104 42.73 -26.74 -4.07
CA PRO A 104 43.08 -28.10 -3.66
C PRO A 104 42.24 -28.60 -2.49
N ALA A 105 41.55 -27.72 -1.73
CA ALA A 105 40.77 -28.13 -0.57
C ALA A 105 39.39 -28.67 -0.99
N ASN A 106 38.80 -28.09 -2.03
CA ASN A 106 37.50 -28.50 -2.56
C ASN A 106 37.62 -29.25 -3.90
N GLU A 107 38.82 -29.33 -4.46
CA GLU A 107 39.12 -29.89 -5.78
C GLU A 107 38.31 -29.21 -6.89
N LEU A 108 38.38 -27.87 -6.99
CA LEU A 108 37.58 -27.09 -7.94
C LEU A 108 38.47 -26.18 -8.80
N LEU A 109 38.15 -26.08 -10.08
CA LEU A 109 38.87 -25.24 -11.04
C LEU A 109 38.09 -23.97 -11.35
N TYR A 110 38.74 -22.84 -11.16
CA TYR A 110 38.26 -21.51 -11.49
C TYR A 110 39.11 -20.91 -12.61
N ILE A 111 38.52 -19.96 -13.34
CA ILE A 111 39.20 -19.25 -14.40
C ILE A 111 38.79 -17.79 -14.39
N GLU A 112 39.77 -16.91 -14.59
CA GLU A 112 39.51 -15.47 -14.66
C GLU A 112 40.46 -14.76 -15.63
N LYS A 113 39.97 -13.66 -16.21
CA LYS A 113 40.81 -12.71 -16.95
C LYS A 113 41.14 -11.54 -16.01
N ALA A 114 42.30 -11.60 -15.37
CA ALA A 114 42.71 -10.60 -14.38
C ALA A 114 42.69 -9.18 -14.97
N GLY A 115 42.06 -8.25 -14.24
CA GLY A 115 41.94 -6.84 -14.66
C GLY A 115 40.89 -6.57 -15.74
N ALA A 116 40.09 -7.57 -16.16
CA ALA A 116 39.00 -7.34 -17.09
C ALA A 116 37.94 -6.40 -16.51
N THR A 117 37.46 -5.48 -17.35
CA THR A 117 36.39 -4.53 -17.03
C THR A 117 35.34 -4.53 -18.13
N TYR A 118 34.11 -4.14 -17.81
CA TYR A 118 33.03 -3.98 -18.78
C TYR A 118 33.44 -2.97 -19.87
N PRO A 119 33.15 -3.22 -21.18
CA PRO A 119 32.34 -4.31 -21.73
C PRO A 119 33.09 -5.61 -22.05
N ASP A 120 34.39 -5.68 -21.77
CA ASP A 120 35.22 -6.84 -22.11
C ASP A 120 35.08 -7.97 -21.08
N GLY A 121 34.70 -7.64 -19.86
CA GLY A 121 34.49 -8.58 -18.77
C GLY A 121 33.45 -8.12 -17.77
N LEU A 122 32.85 -9.07 -17.07
CA LEU A 122 31.93 -8.81 -15.97
C LEU A 122 32.26 -9.76 -14.82
N TRP A 123 32.00 -9.31 -13.60
CA TRP A 123 32.27 -10.06 -12.38
C TRP A 123 30.97 -10.32 -11.63
N PHE A 124 30.95 -11.39 -10.84
CA PHE A 124 29.80 -11.82 -10.04
C PHE A 124 30.24 -12.01 -8.60
N CYS A 125 29.56 -11.37 -7.64
CA CYS A 125 29.85 -11.52 -6.22
C CYS A 125 28.55 -11.54 -5.41
N GLY A 126 28.54 -12.30 -4.32
CA GLY A 126 27.35 -12.50 -3.49
C GLY A 126 27.55 -13.55 -2.42
N ALA A 127 26.45 -13.96 -1.79
CA ALA A 127 26.41 -14.99 -0.75
C ALA A 127 25.53 -16.19 -1.12
N ASN A 128 25.77 -17.32 -0.45
CA ASN A 128 25.01 -18.58 -0.55
C ASN A 128 24.89 -19.15 -1.97
N TRP A 129 25.98 -19.07 -2.73
CA TRP A 129 26.16 -19.74 -4.01
C TRP A 129 27.47 -20.55 -4.00
N GLY A 130 27.69 -21.38 -4.99
CA GLY A 130 28.94 -22.11 -5.13
C GLY A 130 29.21 -22.60 -6.53
N HIS A 131 30.39 -23.21 -6.67
CA HIS A 131 30.78 -23.87 -7.91
C HIS A 131 29.76 -24.96 -8.28
N PRO A 132 29.33 -25.06 -9.55
CA PRO A 132 28.24 -25.96 -9.94
C PRO A 132 28.54 -27.43 -9.65
N GLN A 133 29.80 -27.86 -9.80
CA GLN A 133 30.20 -29.23 -9.52
C GLN A 133 30.24 -29.58 -8.03
N ALA A 134 30.42 -28.58 -7.15
CA ALA A 134 30.42 -28.82 -5.71
C ALA A 134 29.01 -29.17 -5.20
N ARG A 135 27.95 -28.69 -5.89
CA ARG A 135 26.54 -28.80 -5.48
C ARG A 135 26.28 -28.35 -4.03
N LEU A 136 27.11 -27.45 -3.53
CA LEU A 136 27.04 -26.85 -2.20
C LEU A 136 27.59 -25.42 -2.25
N VAL A 137 27.36 -24.66 -1.18
CA VAL A 137 27.87 -23.29 -1.05
C VAL A 137 29.39 -23.31 -0.87
N THR A 138 30.14 -22.70 -1.79
CA THR A 138 31.61 -22.59 -1.72
C THR A 138 32.10 -21.17 -1.50
N THR A 139 31.23 -20.16 -1.66
CA THR A 139 31.53 -18.78 -1.29
C THR A 139 31.49 -18.59 0.23
N SER A 140 32.35 -17.71 0.73
CA SER A 140 32.30 -17.18 2.10
C SER A 140 31.35 -15.99 2.26
N GLY A 141 30.74 -15.52 1.17
CA GLY A 141 29.82 -14.40 1.14
C GLY A 141 30.32 -13.24 0.30
N TRP A 142 29.90 -12.02 0.67
CA TRP A 142 30.28 -10.78 0.00
C TRP A 142 31.76 -10.46 0.21
N SER A 143 32.61 -11.05 -0.63
CA SER A 143 34.05 -10.84 -0.64
C SER A 143 34.57 -10.77 -2.08
N MET A 144 35.51 -9.85 -2.32
CA MET A 144 36.23 -9.74 -3.61
C MET A 144 37.54 -10.55 -3.59
N ASP A 145 37.80 -11.26 -2.49
CA ASP A 145 39.03 -12.00 -2.25
C ASP A 145 38.91 -13.44 -2.74
N GLY A 146 39.84 -13.89 -3.58
CA GLY A 146 39.86 -15.26 -4.06
C GLY A 146 38.82 -15.56 -5.14
N PRO A 147 39.03 -16.62 -5.94
CA PRO A 147 38.16 -16.95 -7.06
C PRO A 147 36.85 -17.64 -6.64
N ASN A 148 36.76 -18.18 -5.42
CA ASN A 148 35.54 -18.79 -4.90
C ASN A 148 34.52 -17.78 -4.34
N ASN A 149 34.89 -16.51 -4.17
CA ASN A 149 34.00 -15.45 -3.67
C ASN A 149 33.58 -14.44 -4.76
N VAL A 150 34.31 -14.39 -5.87
CA VAL A 150 33.98 -13.54 -7.01
C VAL A 150 34.38 -14.25 -8.30
N LEU A 151 33.39 -14.44 -9.18
CA LEU A 151 33.58 -15.17 -10.43
C LEU A 151 33.68 -14.21 -11.60
N TYR A 152 34.52 -14.58 -12.57
CA TYR A 152 34.57 -13.93 -13.88
C TYR A 152 33.50 -14.54 -14.78
N CYS A 153 32.56 -13.72 -15.27
CA CYS A 153 31.44 -14.19 -16.08
C CYS A 153 31.90 -14.60 -17.49
N TYR A 154 31.37 -15.72 -17.97
CA TYR A 154 31.60 -16.17 -19.35
C TYR A 154 30.87 -15.24 -20.32
N LYS A 155 31.63 -14.56 -21.20
CA LYS A 155 31.06 -13.74 -22.27
C LYS A 155 30.71 -14.63 -23.45
N SER A 156 29.42 -14.99 -23.58
CA SER A 156 28.93 -15.90 -24.63
C SER A 156 28.72 -15.18 -25.97
N ALA A 157 28.41 -13.89 -25.93
CA ALA A 157 28.30 -12.99 -27.07
C ALA A 157 28.57 -11.54 -26.62
N ASP A 158 28.57 -10.59 -27.56
CA ASP A 158 28.68 -9.17 -27.23
C ASP A 158 27.56 -8.75 -26.27
N ASN A 159 27.93 -8.22 -25.10
CA ASN A 159 27.05 -7.82 -24.01
C ASN A 159 26.14 -8.94 -23.43
N VAL A 160 26.48 -10.21 -23.67
CA VAL A 160 25.78 -11.36 -23.07
C VAL A 160 26.75 -12.14 -22.19
N PHE A 161 26.43 -12.24 -20.90
CA PHE A 161 27.26 -12.86 -19.88
C PHE A 161 26.53 -14.02 -19.21
N GLN A 162 27.25 -15.10 -18.94
CA GLN A 162 26.71 -16.34 -18.39
C GLN A 162 27.55 -16.87 -17.22
N LEU A 163 26.87 -17.50 -16.28
CA LEU A 163 27.46 -18.30 -15.20
C LEU A 163 26.55 -19.46 -14.84
N THR A 164 27.13 -20.65 -14.70
CA THR A 164 26.49 -21.83 -14.16
C THR A 164 26.91 -21.98 -12.71
N LEU A 165 25.96 -21.89 -11.78
CA LEU A 165 26.23 -21.86 -10.34
C LEU A 165 25.33 -22.81 -9.58
N TYR A 166 25.83 -23.37 -8.48
CA TYR A 166 24.95 -23.87 -7.43
C TYR A 166 24.40 -22.68 -6.64
N LEU A 167 23.09 -22.62 -6.44
CA LEU A 167 22.40 -21.58 -5.69
C LEU A 167 21.62 -22.20 -4.52
N ALA A 168 21.80 -21.67 -3.30
CA ALA A 168 21.05 -22.11 -2.12
C ALA A 168 19.77 -21.27 -1.88
N ASN A 169 18.91 -21.71 -0.95
CA ASN A 169 17.60 -21.10 -0.65
C ASN A 169 17.60 -19.60 -0.32
N ASN A 170 18.76 -19.02 -0.01
CA ASN A 170 18.93 -17.64 0.43
C ASN A 170 20.10 -16.97 -0.29
N PHE A 171 20.35 -17.34 -1.56
CA PHE A 171 21.35 -16.65 -2.37
C PHE A 171 21.05 -15.15 -2.47
N SER A 172 22.10 -14.36 -2.62
CA SER A 172 22.01 -12.92 -2.84
C SER A 172 23.25 -12.50 -3.59
N PHE A 173 23.12 -11.87 -4.75
CA PHE A 173 24.30 -11.46 -5.53
C PHE A 173 24.04 -10.21 -6.36
N LYS A 174 25.13 -9.64 -6.89
CA LYS A 174 25.14 -8.60 -7.92
C LYS A 174 26.19 -8.92 -8.98
N PHE A 175 26.05 -8.27 -10.14
CA PHE A 175 27.12 -8.23 -11.12
C PHE A 175 27.91 -6.93 -10.97
N PHE A 176 29.19 -6.97 -11.34
CA PHE A 176 30.14 -5.88 -11.17
C PHE A 176 30.92 -5.65 -12.46
N LYS A 177 31.03 -4.39 -12.88
CA LYS A 177 31.74 -3.97 -14.11
C LYS A 177 33.25 -4.11 -13.99
N HIS A 178 33.79 -4.18 -12.78
CA HIS A 178 35.19 -4.55 -12.52
C HIS A 178 35.31 -5.29 -11.18
N ARG A 179 36.42 -6.03 -10.99
CA ARG A 179 36.69 -6.74 -9.74
C ARG A 179 37.07 -5.76 -8.63
N GLY A 180 36.12 -5.46 -7.76
CA GLY A 180 36.34 -4.59 -6.61
C GLY A 180 35.05 -3.96 -6.09
N TRP A 181 35.14 -3.38 -4.90
CA TRP A 181 34.06 -2.56 -4.34
C TRP A 181 34.12 -1.15 -4.93
N GLY A 182 32.95 -0.56 -5.20
CA GLY A 182 32.81 0.83 -5.58
C GLY A 182 31.35 1.25 -5.50
N GLU A 183 31.08 2.43 -4.96
CA GLU A 183 29.73 3.01 -4.96
C GLU A 183 29.37 3.53 -6.37
N GLY A 184 28.11 3.38 -6.80
CA GLY A 184 27.61 3.91 -8.08
C GLY A 184 27.74 2.94 -9.27
N ASP A 185 28.24 3.45 -10.40
CA ASP A 185 28.24 2.80 -11.74
C ASP A 185 28.91 1.42 -11.82
N ASN A 186 29.53 0.89 -10.77
CA ASN A 186 30.18 -0.42 -10.82
C ASN A 186 29.19 -1.59 -10.78
N GLU A 187 28.06 -1.42 -10.10
CA GLU A 187 27.09 -2.51 -9.92
C GLU A 187 26.13 -2.59 -11.11
N ILE A 188 25.66 -3.80 -11.40
CA ILE A 188 24.45 -4.02 -12.20
C ILE A 188 23.49 -4.79 -11.28
N THR A 189 22.34 -4.18 -11.05
CA THR A 189 21.40 -4.53 -10.00
C THR A 189 20.00 -4.76 -10.57
N THR A 190 19.07 -5.13 -9.68
CA THR A 190 17.63 -5.19 -9.98
C THR A 190 16.91 -3.86 -9.75
N LEU A 191 17.64 -2.76 -9.50
CA LEU A 191 17.04 -1.45 -9.25
C LEU A 191 16.57 -0.80 -10.57
N PRO A 192 15.56 0.08 -10.53
CA PRO A 192 15.02 0.73 -11.72
C PRO A 192 16.06 1.47 -12.58
N GLU A 193 17.12 2.02 -11.97
CA GLU A 193 18.20 2.73 -12.66
C GLU A 193 18.99 1.85 -13.64
N ASP A 194 19.10 0.54 -13.37
CA ASP A 194 19.80 -0.42 -14.25
C ASP A 194 18.86 -1.05 -15.28
N ASN A 195 17.54 -0.89 -15.12
CA ASN A 195 16.51 -1.31 -16.07
C ASN A 195 16.57 -2.79 -16.50
N ILE A 196 17.02 -3.69 -15.61
CA ILE A 196 17.08 -5.13 -15.88
C ILE A 196 15.71 -5.79 -15.66
N THR A 197 15.19 -6.43 -16.70
CA THR A 197 13.96 -7.23 -16.67
C THR A 197 14.27 -8.70 -16.34
N LEU A 198 13.71 -9.21 -15.25
CA LEU A 198 13.79 -10.63 -14.90
C LEU A 198 12.77 -11.41 -15.73
N THR A 199 13.23 -12.25 -16.65
CA THR A 199 12.34 -13.05 -17.52
C THR A 199 11.83 -14.33 -16.86
N THR A 200 12.39 -14.66 -15.70
CA THR A 200 12.01 -15.81 -14.86
C THR A 200 11.68 -15.35 -13.43
N PRO A 201 10.68 -14.44 -13.26
CA PRO A 201 10.42 -13.72 -12.01
C PRO A 201 9.98 -14.62 -10.84
N PHE A 202 9.64 -15.88 -11.11
CA PHE A 202 9.31 -16.86 -10.08
C PHE A 202 10.53 -17.63 -9.56
N LEU A 203 11.63 -17.67 -10.32
CA LEU A 203 12.90 -18.27 -9.92
C LEU A 203 13.85 -17.25 -9.30
N VAL A 204 13.80 -16.01 -9.77
CA VAL A 204 14.61 -14.90 -9.27
C VAL A 204 13.76 -13.66 -9.08
N ALA A 205 14.02 -12.93 -8.00
CA ALA A 205 13.40 -11.65 -7.69
C ALA A 205 14.48 -10.58 -7.39
N GLY A 206 14.05 -9.33 -7.36
CA GLY A 206 14.87 -8.20 -6.94
C GLY A 206 14.61 -7.79 -5.49
N LYS A 207 15.65 -7.33 -4.80
CA LYS A 207 15.57 -6.76 -3.45
C LYS A 207 15.66 -5.23 -3.50
N THR A 208 15.13 -4.54 -2.48
CA THR A 208 15.22 -3.07 -2.35
C THR A 208 16.66 -2.51 -2.36
N GLY A 209 17.68 -3.35 -2.11
CA GLY A 209 19.10 -2.97 -2.20
C GLY A 209 19.77 -3.28 -3.55
N GLY A 210 19.00 -3.80 -4.52
CA GLY A 210 19.46 -4.14 -5.87
C GLY A 210 19.98 -5.57 -6.06
N ASP A 211 20.02 -6.37 -5.00
CA ASP A 211 20.44 -7.76 -5.09
C ASP A 211 19.45 -8.62 -5.90
N PHE A 212 19.99 -9.54 -6.67
CA PHE A 212 19.26 -10.69 -7.20
C PHE A 212 19.10 -11.72 -6.08
N ILE A 213 17.87 -12.14 -5.81
CA ILE A 213 17.50 -13.05 -4.71
C ILE A 213 16.56 -14.17 -5.21
N PRO A 214 16.38 -15.26 -4.44
CA PRO A 214 15.40 -16.30 -4.75
C PRO A 214 14.01 -15.74 -5.03
N GLY A 215 13.42 -16.16 -6.14
CA GLY A 215 12.00 -15.96 -6.43
C GLY A 215 11.10 -16.89 -5.60
N PRO A 216 9.78 -16.68 -5.61
CA PRO A 216 8.83 -17.42 -4.78
C PRO A 216 8.72 -18.92 -5.07
N LEU A 217 9.09 -19.36 -6.27
CA LEU A 217 9.08 -20.78 -6.69
C LEU A 217 10.49 -21.35 -6.83
N PHE A 218 11.52 -20.61 -6.38
CA PHE A 218 12.90 -21.05 -6.43
C PHE A 218 13.12 -22.32 -5.61
N GLN A 219 13.97 -23.22 -6.12
CA GLN A 219 14.45 -24.40 -5.42
C GLN A 219 15.99 -24.42 -5.48
N PRO A 220 16.70 -24.84 -4.42
CA PRO A 220 18.16 -24.93 -4.47
C PRO A 220 18.63 -25.92 -5.52
N GLY A 221 19.74 -25.60 -6.18
CA GLY A 221 20.35 -26.48 -7.17
C GLY A 221 21.23 -25.71 -8.15
N VAL A 222 21.56 -26.35 -9.27
CA VAL A 222 22.42 -25.75 -10.29
C VAL A 222 21.59 -25.00 -11.32
N TYR A 223 21.95 -23.75 -11.58
CA TYR A 223 21.28 -22.87 -12.54
C TYR A 223 22.29 -22.24 -13.49
N LEU A 224 21.92 -22.14 -14.77
CA LEU A 224 22.55 -21.23 -15.71
C LEU A 224 21.88 -19.87 -15.60
N ILE A 225 22.67 -18.85 -15.27
CA ILE A 225 22.25 -17.46 -15.24
C ILE A 225 22.75 -16.80 -16.53
N THR A 226 21.85 -16.15 -17.27
CA THR A 226 22.20 -15.35 -18.46
C THR A 226 21.79 -13.91 -18.23
N LEU A 227 22.74 -12.99 -18.28
CA LEU A 227 22.54 -11.54 -18.31
C LEU A 227 22.77 -11.03 -19.74
N ASP A 228 21.70 -10.61 -20.40
CA ASP A 228 21.75 -10.02 -21.75
C ASP A 228 21.51 -8.51 -21.64
N LEU A 229 22.59 -7.74 -21.70
CA LEU A 229 22.57 -6.28 -21.61
C LEU A 229 22.21 -5.60 -22.94
N ASN A 230 22.05 -6.34 -24.05
CA ASN A 230 21.48 -5.76 -25.27
C ASN A 230 19.97 -5.57 -25.12
N ASN A 231 19.31 -6.51 -24.45
CA ASN A 231 17.88 -6.49 -24.19
C ASN A 231 17.53 -6.07 -22.76
N ASN A 232 18.54 -5.82 -21.91
CA ASN A 232 18.42 -5.60 -20.47
C ASN A 232 17.59 -6.69 -19.78
N THR A 233 17.93 -7.95 -20.02
CA THR A 233 17.21 -9.09 -19.41
C THR A 233 18.14 -9.97 -18.59
N CYS A 234 17.58 -10.61 -17.57
CA CYS A 234 18.26 -11.67 -16.83
C CYS A 234 17.34 -12.90 -16.70
N ALA A 235 17.88 -14.07 -17.06
CA ALA A 235 17.16 -15.35 -17.08
C ALA A 235 17.90 -16.40 -16.25
N PHE A 236 17.15 -17.24 -15.54
CA PHE A 236 17.65 -18.40 -14.81
C PHE A 236 17.08 -19.66 -15.43
N GLU A 237 17.95 -20.61 -15.77
CA GLU A 237 17.57 -21.92 -16.31
C GLU A 237 18.08 -23.01 -15.37
N ALA A 238 17.18 -23.83 -14.83
CA ALA A 238 17.56 -24.98 -14.01
C ALA A 238 18.36 -25.99 -14.83
N LYS A 239 19.49 -26.46 -14.30
CA LYS A 239 20.34 -27.50 -14.91
C LYS A 239 20.35 -28.80 -14.10
N ASP A 240 19.81 -28.80 -12.90
CA ASP A 240 19.63 -30.01 -12.09
C ASP A 240 18.31 -30.69 -12.43
N GLU A 241 18.36 -31.97 -12.81
CA GLU A 241 17.18 -32.79 -13.13
C GLU A 241 16.21 -32.94 -11.95
N ASN A 242 16.68 -32.70 -10.72
CA ASN A 242 15.86 -32.77 -9.51
C ASN A 242 15.04 -31.50 -9.26
N ILE A 243 15.33 -30.39 -9.96
CA ILE A 243 14.52 -29.18 -9.88
C ILE A 243 13.26 -29.42 -10.70
N GLN A 244 12.14 -29.65 -10.02
CA GLN A 244 10.85 -29.79 -10.69
C GLN A 244 10.24 -28.40 -10.89
N GLU A 245 10.07 -28.01 -12.14
CA GLU A 245 9.28 -26.83 -12.48
C GLU A 245 7.86 -26.99 -11.94
N GLN A 246 7.48 -26.07 -11.06
CA GLN A 246 6.17 -26.11 -10.41
C GLN A 246 5.13 -25.47 -11.33
N SER A 247 4.38 -26.31 -12.04
CA SER A 247 3.23 -25.85 -12.83
C SER A 247 1.98 -25.80 -11.96
N PHE A 248 1.19 -24.74 -12.11
CA PHE A 248 -0.11 -24.57 -11.46
C PHE A 248 -1.18 -24.62 -12.52
N LEU A 249 -2.20 -25.46 -12.35
CA LEU A 249 -3.22 -25.66 -13.37
C LEU A 249 -4.62 -25.34 -12.85
N VAL A 250 -5.39 -24.64 -13.68
CA VAL A 250 -6.80 -24.36 -13.45
C VAL A 250 -7.58 -24.92 -14.63
N ASN A 251 -8.57 -25.78 -14.36
CA ASN A 251 -9.31 -26.50 -15.41
C ASN A 251 -8.40 -27.29 -16.37
N GLY A 252 -7.30 -27.84 -15.84
CA GLY A 252 -6.31 -28.60 -16.61
C GLY A 252 -5.41 -27.74 -17.52
N GLN A 253 -5.53 -26.42 -17.47
CA GLN A 253 -4.70 -25.48 -18.21
C GLN A 253 -3.67 -24.84 -17.28
N GLU A 254 -2.42 -24.76 -17.74
CA GLU A 254 -1.32 -24.16 -16.98
C GLU A 254 -1.45 -22.63 -16.89
N MET A 255 -1.20 -22.09 -15.70
CA MET A 255 -1.12 -20.65 -15.48
C MET A 255 0.23 -20.11 -15.95
N GLY A 256 0.23 -18.91 -16.53
CA GLY A 256 1.43 -18.23 -17.01
C GLY A 256 1.56 -16.81 -16.48
N ILE A 257 2.39 -15.99 -17.11
CA ILE A 257 2.49 -14.56 -16.80
C ILE A 257 1.47 -13.80 -17.64
N LEU A 258 0.63 -12.99 -16.99
CA LEU A 258 -0.27 -12.05 -17.66
C LEU A 258 0.29 -10.63 -17.56
N GLU A 259 0.11 -9.83 -18.63
CA GLU A 259 0.65 -8.46 -18.74
C GLU A 259 0.25 -7.55 -17.56
N GLU A 260 -0.93 -7.76 -17.00
CA GLU A 260 -1.44 -6.94 -15.91
C GLU A 260 -0.74 -7.15 -14.56
N ALA A 261 -0.06 -8.28 -14.36
CA ALA A 261 0.47 -8.67 -13.07
C ALA A 261 1.64 -9.65 -13.22
N SER A 262 2.82 -9.15 -13.60
CA SER A 262 4.01 -9.99 -13.86
C SER A 262 4.55 -10.74 -12.63
N SER A 263 4.19 -10.31 -11.42
CA SER A 263 4.54 -10.97 -10.15
C SER A 263 3.55 -12.08 -9.73
N PHE A 264 2.52 -12.33 -10.53
CA PHE A 264 1.48 -13.34 -10.28
C PHE A 264 1.46 -14.36 -11.41
N LEU A 265 1.15 -15.61 -11.08
CA LEU A 265 0.69 -16.56 -12.09
C LEU A 265 -0.75 -16.22 -12.44
N GLY A 266 -1.13 -16.30 -13.71
CA GLY A 266 -2.43 -15.86 -14.19
C GLY A 266 -2.97 -16.76 -15.30
N ILE A 267 -4.29 -16.84 -15.38
CA ILE A 267 -5.01 -17.49 -16.47
C ILE A 267 -6.32 -16.76 -16.78
N ALA A 268 -6.66 -16.64 -18.06
CA ALA A 268 -7.95 -16.12 -18.51
C ALA A 268 -8.96 -17.27 -18.65
N LEU A 269 -10.15 -17.09 -18.11
CA LEU A 269 -11.21 -18.08 -18.03
C LEU A 269 -12.52 -17.46 -18.51
N GLU A 270 -13.25 -18.15 -19.37
CA GLU A 270 -14.67 -17.90 -19.59
C GLU A 270 -15.44 -18.72 -18.56
N LEU A 271 -16.14 -18.04 -17.64
CA LEU A 271 -16.85 -18.67 -16.53
C LEU A 271 -18.34 -18.34 -16.60
N HIS A 272 -19.16 -19.36 -16.40
CA HIS A 272 -20.60 -19.27 -16.24
C HIS A 272 -21.00 -19.67 -14.83
N LYS A 273 -22.04 -19.03 -14.30
CA LYS A 273 -22.57 -19.34 -12.98
C LYS A 273 -22.91 -20.83 -12.87
N GLY A 274 -22.35 -21.50 -11.88
CA GLY A 274 -22.49 -22.94 -11.65
C GLY A 274 -21.35 -23.79 -12.21
N ASP A 275 -20.39 -23.21 -12.93
CA ASP A 275 -19.22 -23.93 -13.41
C ASP A 275 -18.39 -24.51 -12.26
N GLU A 276 -17.95 -25.77 -12.39
CA GLU A 276 -16.96 -26.38 -11.50
C GLU A 276 -15.56 -25.97 -11.97
N VAL A 277 -14.84 -25.22 -11.14
CA VAL A 277 -13.44 -24.85 -11.36
C VAL A 277 -12.56 -25.83 -10.59
N THR A 278 -11.59 -26.42 -11.28
CA THR A 278 -10.64 -27.40 -10.72
C THR A 278 -9.23 -26.82 -10.62
N PHE A 279 -8.50 -27.18 -9.57
CA PHE A 279 -7.20 -26.62 -9.24
C PHE A 279 -6.19 -27.74 -8.99
N SER A 280 -5.07 -27.74 -9.72
CA SER A 280 -3.97 -28.71 -9.55
C SER A 280 -2.70 -28.01 -9.06
N ASN A 281 -2.01 -28.63 -8.11
CA ASN A 281 -0.75 -28.18 -7.49
C ASN A 281 -0.84 -26.97 -6.52
N PHE A 282 -2.04 -26.50 -6.15
CA PHE A 282 -2.24 -25.39 -5.19
C PHE A 282 -2.21 -25.80 -3.70
N GLY A 283 -2.25 -27.08 -3.37
CA GLY A 283 -2.43 -27.53 -1.98
C GLY A 283 -3.91 -27.56 -1.55
N ASP A 284 -4.37 -26.64 -0.70
CA ASP A 284 -5.76 -26.58 -0.20
C ASP A 284 -6.39 -25.23 -0.53
N VAL A 285 -7.17 -25.18 -1.62
CA VAL A 285 -7.69 -23.92 -2.18
C VAL A 285 -8.72 -23.21 -1.29
N ARG A 286 -9.30 -23.90 -0.30
CA ARG A 286 -10.16 -23.29 0.73
C ARG A 286 -9.47 -22.16 1.49
N LYS A 287 -8.14 -22.14 1.53
CA LYS A 287 -7.32 -21.12 2.20
C LYS A 287 -6.82 -20.04 1.24
N MET A 288 -7.29 -20.03 -0.01
CA MET A 288 -6.75 -19.21 -1.09
C MET A 288 -7.83 -18.40 -1.81
N LEU A 289 -8.99 -19.00 -2.05
CA LEU A 289 -10.06 -18.43 -2.86
C LEU A 289 -10.80 -17.29 -2.15
N GLN A 290 -11.22 -16.30 -2.93
CA GLN A 290 -12.21 -15.30 -2.52
C GLN A 290 -13.58 -15.97 -2.41
N PRO A 291 -14.21 -16.02 -1.23
CA PRO A 291 -15.48 -16.71 -1.03
C PRO A 291 -16.65 -16.04 -1.77
N ASP A 292 -16.50 -14.77 -2.19
CA ASP A 292 -17.56 -14.04 -2.89
C ASP A 292 -17.87 -14.62 -4.27
N PHE A 293 -16.87 -15.19 -4.94
CA PHE A 293 -17.00 -15.75 -6.29
C PHE A 293 -17.20 -17.27 -6.31
N PHE A 294 -17.08 -17.94 -5.16
CA PHE A 294 -17.06 -19.39 -5.09
C PHE A 294 -17.89 -19.98 -3.94
N GLU A 295 -18.61 -21.05 -4.22
CA GLU A 295 -19.25 -21.90 -3.21
C GLU A 295 -18.79 -23.36 -3.33
N ASN A 296 -19.26 -24.23 -2.42
CA ASN A 296 -18.94 -25.66 -2.41
C ASN A 296 -17.43 -25.96 -2.49
N ILE A 297 -16.62 -25.11 -1.85
CA ILE A 297 -15.16 -25.16 -1.97
C ILE A 297 -14.63 -26.40 -1.26
N THR A 298 -13.99 -27.28 -2.03
CA THR A 298 -13.25 -28.45 -1.58
C THR A 298 -11.74 -28.17 -1.63
N LYS A 299 -10.90 -29.18 -1.40
CA LYS A 299 -9.44 -28.99 -1.38
C LYS A 299 -8.87 -28.52 -2.73
N ASP A 300 -9.49 -28.93 -3.82
CA ASP A 300 -8.98 -28.81 -5.19
C ASP A 300 -10.07 -28.39 -6.20
N LYS A 301 -11.27 -28.05 -5.73
CA LYS A 301 -12.39 -27.63 -6.59
C LYS A 301 -13.27 -26.59 -5.91
N ALA A 302 -13.96 -25.77 -6.72
CA ALA A 302 -14.99 -24.85 -6.26
C ALA A 302 -16.04 -24.62 -7.35
N THR A 303 -17.26 -24.24 -6.96
CA THR A 303 -18.32 -23.85 -7.89
C THR A 303 -18.33 -22.33 -8.04
N PHE A 304 -18.21 -21.81 -9.25
CA PHE A 304 -18.27 -20.38 -9.52
C PHE A 304 -19.70 -19.85 -9.37
N ILE A 305 -19.89 -18.77 -8.60
CA ILE A 305 -21.21 -18.18 -8.31
C ILE A 305 -21.37 -16.74 -8.81
N GLY A 306 -20.32 -16.16 -9.41
CA GLY A 306 -20.37 -14.84 -10.01
C GLY A 306 -21.24 -14.78 -11.26
N VAL A 307 -21.36 -13.58 -11.84
CA VAL A 307 -22.05 -13.40 -13.13
C VAL A 307 -21.22 -13.97 -14.27
N ASP A 308 -21.89 -14.47 -15.30
CA ASP A 308 -21.23 -15.01 -16.49
C ASP A 308 -20.28 -13.97 -17.12
N GLY A 309 -19.11 -14.41 -17.57
CA GLY A 309 -18.19 -13.52 -18.26
C GLY A 309 -16.75 -14.03 -18.36
N ASN A 310 -15.89 -13.16 -18.88
CA ASN A 310 -14.45 -13.41 -18.99
C ASN A 310 -13.75 -12.88 -17.74
N TYR A 311 -13.14 -13.79 -16.99
CA TYR A 311 -12.39 -13.51 -15.78
C TYR A 311 -10.91 -13.82 -15.98
N LYS A 312 -10.08 -13.17 -15.18
CA LYS A 312 -8.69 -13.54 -14.98
C LYS A 312 -8.55 -13.99 -13.53
N LEU A 313 -8.01 -15.20 -13.36
CA LEU A 313 -7.64 -15.73 -12.07
C LEU A 313 -6.14 -15.57 -11.91
N TYR A 314 -5.74 -14.86 -10.85
CA TYR A 314 -4.36 -14.65 -10.47
C TYR A 314 -4.04 -15.48 -9.23
N TYR A 315 -2.83 -16.02 -9.15
CA TYR A 315 -2.27 -16.69 -7.99
C TYR A 315 -0.99 -15.98 -7.56
N ASP A 316 -0.99 -15.58 -6.29
CA ASP A 316 0.16 -15.00 -5.60
C ASP A 316 0.94 -16.14 -4.93
N PRO A 317 2.09 -16.57 -5.47
CA PRO A 317 2.86 -17.65 -4.89
C PRO A 317 3.55 -17.27 -3.56
N ILE A 318 3.71 -15.97 -3.28
CA ILE A 318 4.30 -15.47 -2.03
C ILE A 318 3.28 -15.59 -0.90
N ASN A 319 2.09 -15.01 -1.09
CA ASN A 319 1.05 -15.02 -0.06
C ASN A 319 0.18 -16.28 -0.09
N LYS A 320 0.27 -17.07 -1.17
CA LYS A 320 -0.52 -18.28 -1.42
C LYS A 320 -2.02 -17.97 -1.44
N LEU A 321 -2.38 -16.91 -2.17
CA LEU A 321 -3.74 -16.40 -2.30
C LEU A 321 -4.10 -16.28 -3.77
N THR A 322 -5.40 -16.29 -4.07
CA THR A 322 -5.88 -16.08 -5.44
C THR A 322 -6.80 -14.88 -5.52
N TYR A 323 -6.78 -14.21 -6.67
CA TYR A 323 -7.61 -13.05 -6.95
C TYR A 323 -8.32 -13.27 -8.28
N LEU A 324 -9.65 -13.17 -8.29
CA LEU A 324 -10.46 -13.32 -9.49
C LEU A 324 -11.02 -11.94 -9.87
N GLU A 325 -10.76 -11.49 -11.09
CA GLU A 325 -11.30 -10.23 -11.60
C GLU A 325 -11.74 -10.32 -13.06
N ASN A 326 -12.86 -9.68 -13.38
CA ASN A 326 -13.21 -9.20 -14.70
C ASN A 326 -12.84 -7.71 -14.75
N ARG A 327 -11.60 -7.42 -15.17
CA ARG A 327 -11.00 -6.09 -15.10
C ARG A 327 -11.77 -4.99 -15.85
N SER A 328 -12.58 -5.37 -16.83
CA SER A 328 -13.38 -4.48 -17.66
C SER A 328 -14.76 -4.17 -17.07
N VAL A 329 -15.16 -4.81 -15.97
CA VAL A 329 -16.47 -4.59 -15.36
C VAL A 329 -16.56 -3.18 -14.77
N ASN A 330 -17.67 -2.50 -15.08
CA ASN A 330 -18.01 -1.18 -14.57
C ASN A 330 -19.46 -1.19 -14.09
N TYR A 331 -19.84 -0.19 -13.29
CA TYR A 331 -21.23 0.06 -12.92
C TYR A 331 -22.09 0.27 -14.18
N PRO A 332 -23.29 -0.33 -14.29
CA PRO A 332 -24.07 -0.98 -13.22
C PRO A 332 -23.83 -2.49 -13.05
N ASP A 333 -22.83 -3.07 -13.71
CA ASP A 333 -22.60 -4.52 -13.72
C ASP A 333 -21.57 -4.98 -12.68
N GLY A 334 -20.72 -4.07 -12.20
CA GLY A 334 -19.77 -4.33 -11.12
C GLY A 334 -19.37 -3.07 -10.36
N LEU A 335 -18.83 -3.27 -9.17
CA LEU A 335 -18.17 -2.25 -8.37
C LEU A 335 -16.80 -2.77 -7.92
N TRP A 336 -15.94 -1.85 -7.50
CA TRP A 336 -14.60 -2.15 -6.99
C TRP A 336 -14.44 -1.57 -5.60
N VAL A 337 -13.69 -2.24 -4.73
CA VAL A 337 -13.24 -1.70 -3.45
C VAL A 337 -11.74 -1.44 -3.51
N CYS A 338 -11.33 -0.25 -3.09
CA CYS A 338 -9.93 0.17 -2.98
C CYS A 338 -9.75 1.05 -1.75
N GLY A 339 -8.55 1.03 -1.17
CA GLY A 339 -8.32 1.57 0.15
C GLY A 339 -6.94 1.24 0.69
N SER A 340 -6.82 1.21 2.01
CA SER A 340 -5.63 0.81 2.74
C SER A 340 -6.02 0.06 4.01
N SER A 341 -5.08 -0.72 4.54
CA SER A 341 -5.24 -1.43 5.81
C SER A 341 -6.42 -2.41 5.82
N PHE A 342 -6.64 -3.10 4.71
CA PHE A 342 -7.53 -4.27 4.63
C PHE A 342 -6.84 -5.40 3.83
N GLY A 343 -7.49 -6.53 3.66
CA GLY A 343 -6.89 -7.61 2.90
C GLY A 343 -7.85 -8.68 2.45
N HIS A 344 -7.27 -9.65 1.75
CA HIS A 344 -7.96 -10.83 1.28
C HIS A 344 -8.53 -11.63 2.47
N PRO A 345 -9.78 -12.12 2.39
CA PRO A 345 -10.46 -12.75 3.54
C PRO A 345 -9.77 -14.00 4.08
N GLN A 346 -9.00 -14.71 3.24
CA GLN A 346 -8.21 -15.87 3.65
C GLN A 346 -6.80 -15.55 4.18
N ALA A 347 -6.35 -14.30 4.11
CA ALA A 347 -4.98 -13.95 4.48
C ALA A 347 -4.74 -13.93 5.99
N GLY A 348 -5.77 -13.62 6.78
CA GLY A 348 -5.65 -13.36 8.22
C GLY A 348 -4.76 -12.16 8.56
N ARG A 349 -4.43 -11.32 7.57
CA ARG A 349 -3.58 -10.13 7.67
C ARG A 349 -3.95 -9.13 6.57
N VAL A 350 -3.44 -7.91 6.70
CA VAL A 350 -3.50 -6.88 5.65
C VAL A 350 -2.73 -7.36 4.41
N THR A 351 -3.36 -7.26 3.24
CA THR A 351 -2.72 -7.47 1.93
C THR A 351 -2.80 -6.22 1.06
N VAL A 352 -3.69 -5.28 1.38
CA VAL A 352 -3.86 -3.99 0.70
C VAL A 352 -3.31 -2.91 1.61
N GLY A 353 -2.08 -2.47 1.33
CA GLY A 353 -1.38 -1.48 2.16
C GLY A 353 -1.56 -0.03 1.73
N ALA A 354 -2.01 0.22 0.51
CA ALA A 354 -2.04 1.55 -0.07
C ALA A 354 -3.16 1.70 -1.11
N TRP A 355 -3.57 2.96 -1.29
CA TRP A 355 -4.55 3.40 -2.28
C TRP A 355 -3.98 3.30 -3.70
N THR A 356 -4.08 2.12 -4.32
CA THR A 356 -3.59 1.85 -5.67
C THR A 356 -4.44 0.79 -6.37
N PHE A 357 -4.32 0.70 -7.69
CA PHE A 357 -5.03 -0.27 -8.53
C PHE A 357 -4.06 -1.04 -9.43
N ASN A 358 -2.78 -1.13 -9.07
CA ASN A 358 -1.77 -1.67 -9.98
C ASN A 358 -1.89 -3.20 -10.10
N LEU A 359 -1.97 -3.88 -8.96
CA LEU A 359 -1.98 -5.33 -8.86
C LEU A 359 -3.37 -5.88 -8.53
N PRO A 360 -3.64 -7.17 -8.79
CA PRO A 360 -4.87 -7.85 -8.38
C PRO A 360 -5.10 -7.84 -6.86
N SER A 361 -4.01 -7.75 -6.08
CA SER A 361 -4.06 -7.69 -4.62
C SER A 361 -4.45 -6.33 -4.05
N ASP A 362 -4.46 -5.28 -4.87
CA ASP A 362 -4.60 -3.89 -4.39
C ASP A 362 -6.06 -3.44 -4.31
N ALA A 363 -6.94 -4.02 -5.13
CA ALA A 363 -8.35 -3.68 -5.20
C ALA A 363 -9.16 -4.92 -5.57
N PHE A 364 -10.34 -5.08 -4.96
CA PHE A 364 -11.16 -6.26 -5.18
C PHE A 364 -12.45 -5.89 -5.92
N GLN A 365 -12.81 -6.72 -6.89
CA GLN A 365 -14.10 -6.65 -7.54
C GLN A 365 -15.19 -7.11 -6.56
N CYS A 366 -16.25 -6.34 -6.45
CA CYS A 366 -17.46 -6.72 -5.73
C CYS A 366 -18.36 -7.59 -6.64
N VAL A 367 -19.02 -8.57 -6.05
CA VAL A 367 -20.00 -9.42 -6.74
C VAL A 367 -21.35 -8.74 -6.72
N LYS A 368 -21.97 -8.61 -7.91
CA LYS A 368 -23.35 -8.12 -8.04
C LYS A 368 -24.32 -9.23 -7.62
N VAL A 369 -25.11 -8.99 -6.58
CA VAL A 369 -26.08 -9.96 -6.05
C VAL A 369 -27.53 -9.63 -6.43
N ALA A 370 -27.80 -8.37 -6.73
CA ALA A 370 -29.05 -7.88 -7.32
C ALA A 370 -28.80 -6.53 -8.03
N ASP A 371 -29.84 -5.97 -8.67
CA ASP A 371 -29.76 -4.63 -9.24
C ASP A 371 -29.41 -3.60 -8.15
N ASN A 372 -28.31 -2.87 -8.35
CA ASN A 372 -27.76 -1.88 -7.42
C ASN A 372 -27.32 -2.43 -6.05
N ILE A 373 -27.15 -3.75 -5.92
CA ILE A 373 -26.66 -4.39 -4.68
C ILE A 373 -25.42 -5.21 -4.98
N PHE A 374 -24.32 -4.88 -4.31
CA PHE A 374 -23.01 -5.50 -4.49
C PHE A 374 -22.40 -5.90 -3.17
N GLU A 375 -21.55 -6.93 -3.20
CA GLU A 375 -20.93 -7.48 -2.00
C GLU A 375 -19.47 -7.85 -2.21
N THR A 376 -18.70 -7.80 -1.12
CA THR A 376 -17.33 -8.31 -1.05
C THR A 376 -16.98 -8.69 0.38
N THR A 377 -16.17 -9.71 0.56
CA THR A 377 -15.72 -10.18 1.87
C THR A 377 -14.27 -9.77 2.07
N LEU A 378 -14.01 -9.00 3.14
CA LEU A 378 -12.71 -8.40 3.42
C LEU A 378 -12.19 -8.84 4.78
N TYR A 379 -10.87 -9.04 4.89
CA TYR A 379 -10.19 -9.00 6.17
C TYR A 379 -9.93 -7.53 6.54
N LEU A 380 -10.48 -7.07 7.66
CA LEU A 380 -10.41 -5.69 8.11
C LEU A 380 -9.62 -5.60 9.44
N VAL A 381 -8.74 -4.61 9.56
CA VAL A 381 -8.06 -4.25 10.82
C VAL A 381 -8.50 -2.88 11.30
N LYS A 382 -8.19 -2.48 12.54
CA LYS A 382 -8.75 -1.26 13.15
C LYS A 382 -8.58 0.02 12.32
N ASP A 383 -7.46 0.13 11.60
CA ASP A 383 -7.15 1.32 10.80
C ASP A 383 -7.55 1.16 9.32
N PHE A 384 -8.46 0.23 9.00
CA PHE A 384 -8.95 0.07 7.63
C PHE A 384 -9.58 1.36 7.13
N GLN A 385 -9.35 1.65 5.86
CA GLN A 385 -9.99 2.74 5.14
C GLN A 385 -10.26 2.26 3.74
N PHE A 386 -11.50 2.35 3.25
CA PHE A 386 -11.80 2.02 1.87
C PHE A 386 -12.93 2.89 1.31
N LYS A 387 -13.04 2.88 -0.02
CA LYS A 387 -14.16 3.41 -0.80
C LYS A 387 -14.57 2.40 -1.85
N PHE A 388 -15.79 2.56 -2.37
CA PHE A 388 -16.22 1.85 -3.57
C PHE A 388 -16.03 2.72 -4.81
N TYR A 389 -15.80 2.07 -5.95
CA TYR A 389 -15.55 2.72 -7.23
C TYR A 389 -16.42 2.07 -8.31
N LYS A 390 -16.99 2.91 -9.18
CA LYS A 390 -17.82 2.47 -10.32
C LYS A 390 -17.02 1.83 -11.46
N GLN A 391 -15.70 1.93 -11.41
CA GLN A 391 -14.77 1.32 -12.34
C GLN A 391 -13.50 0.93 -11.59
N ARG A 392 -12.64 0.12 -12.21
CA ARG A 392 -11.37 -0.27 -11.60
C ARG A 392 -10.39 0.90 -11.43
N PRO A 393 -10.11 1.78 -12.40
CA PRO A 393 -9.21 2.92 -12.14
C PRO A 393 -9.92 4.00 -11.31
N TRP A 394 -9.18 5.06 -10.97
CA TRP A 394 -9.70 6.22 -10.25
C TRP A 394 -10.97 6.86 -10.87
N GLY A 395 -11.75 7.53 -10.02
CA GLY A 395 -12.99 8.22 -10.36
C GLY A 395 -14.24 7.40 -10.09
N GLY A 396 -15.40 8.07 -10.07
CA GLY A 396 -16.69 7.41 -9.87
C GLY A 396 -16.87 6.86 -8.45
N GLU A 397 -16.31 7.55 -7.45
CA GLU A 397 -16.31 7.13 -6.05
C GLU A 397 -17.72 7.07 -5.46
N LEU A 398 -17.96 6.02 -4.69
CA LEU A 398 -19.10 5.85 -3.79
C LEU A 398 -18.54 5.86 -2.36
N ALA A 399 -18.65 7.04 -1.75
CA ALA A 399 -18.03 7.39 -0.48
C ALA A 399 -19.03 7.33 0.68
N SER A 400 -18.51 7.31 1.91
CA SER A 400 -19.31 7.32 3.15
C SER A 400 -20.08 8.63 3.39
N THR A 401 -19.80 9.68 2.61
CA THR A 401 -20.56 10.94 2.56
C THR A 401 -21.75 10.89 1.59
N ILE A 402 -21.80 9.86 0.75
CA ILE A 402 -22.89 9.62 -0.20
C ILE A 402 -23.76 8.49 0.32
N VAL A 403 -23.14 7.44 0.87
CA VAL A 403 -23.77 6.19 1.29
C VAL A 403 -23.57 6.02 2.79
N ASN A 404 -24.65 5.80 3.53
CA ASN A 404 -24.62 5.68 4.98
C ASN A 404 -24.13 4.32 5.48
N THR A 405 -23.58 4.27 6.69
CA THR A 405 -22.96 3.05 7.24
C THR A 405 -23.86 2.32 8.23
N GLN A 406 -23.86 0.99 8.19
CA GLN A 406 -24.56 0.17 9.19
C GLN A 406 -23.79 -1.13 9.56
N PRO A 407 -23.79 -1.55 10.83
CA PRO A 407 -24.22 -0.77 11.98
C PRO A 407 -23.14 0.28 12.31
N VAL A 408 -23.56 1.51 12.62
CA VAL A 408 -22.65 2.68 12.79
C VAL A 408 -21.58 2.48 13.88
N ASN A 409 -21.84 1.58 14.84
CA ASN A 409 -20.87 1.25 15.88
C ASN A 409 -19.72 0.36 15.39
N LEU A 410 -19.90 -0.37 14.29
CA LEU A 410 -18.85 -1.22 13.69
C LEU A 410 -18.25 -0.63 12.40
N LEU A 411 -19.08 0.05 11.60
CA LEU A 411 -18.67 0.68 10.34
C LEU A 411 -18.96 2.18 10.40
N GLY A 412 -17.92 2.98 10.31
CA GLY A 412 -17.93 4.42 10.50
C GLY A 412 -17.63 5.22 9.24
N LYS A 413 -17.77 6.54 9.38
CA LYS A 413 -17.38 7.54 8.37
C LYS A 413 -16.05 8.17 8.79
N GLY A 414 -15.08 8.22 7.88
CA GLY A 414 -13.76 8.81 8.11
C GLY A 414 -13.84 10.33 8.35
N TRP A 415 -13.10 10.83 9.33
CA TRP A 415 -13.02 12.26 9.66
C TRP A 415 -11.57 12.75 9.59
N TYR A 416 -11.35 13.82 8.83
CA TYR A 416 -10.09 14.54 8.79
C TYR A 416 -10.14 15.74 9.73
N TYR A 417 -9.16 15.83 10.63
CA TYR A 417 -8.95 16.99 11.49
C TYR A 417 -7.81 17.87 10.97
N SER A 418 -8.07 19.17 10.81
CA SER A 418 -7.07 20.15 10.40
C SER A 418 -6.35 20.69 11.63
N ASP A 419 -5.27 20.01 12.02
CA ASP A 419 -4.55 20.29 13.28
C ASP A 419 -3.87 21.68 13.29
N PRO A 420 -4.26 22.60 14.19
CA PRO A 420 -3.59 23.90 14.35
C PRO A 420 -2.10 23.79 14.68
N ALA A 421 -1.66 22.72 15.35
CA ALA A 421 -0.26 22.50 15.68
C ALA A 421 0.62 22.32 14.44
N THR A 422 0.03 21.83 13.33
CA THR A 422 0.69 21.69 12.03
C THR A 422 0.30 22.78 11.04
N GLY A 423 -0.28 23.89 11.51
CA GLY A 423 -0.71 25.02 10.67
C GLY A 423 -2.13 24.92 10.11
N GLY A 424 -2.93 23.95 10.57
CA GLY A 424 -4.34 23.79 10.23
C GLY A 424 -5.29 24.81 10.91
N THR A 425 -6.58 24.66 10.64
CA THR A 425 -7.61 25.62 11.06
C THR A 425 -8.31 25.28 12.37
N GLY A 426 -8.16 24.04 12.87
CA GLY A 426 -8.84 23.54 14.06
C GLY A 426 -10.22 22.93 13.81
N GLY A 427 -10.71 22.97 12.57
CA GLY A 427 -11.93 22.26 12.15
C GLY A 427 -11.60 20.95 11.42
N GLY A 428 -12.60 20.35 10.76
CA GLY A 428 -12.41 19.11 10.00
C GLY A 428 -13.45 18.89 8.90
N HIS A 429 -13.40 17.73 8.25
CA HIS A 429 -14.43 17.31 7.31
C HIS A 429 -14.45 15.79 7.19
N PHE A 430 -15.57 15.23 6.74
CA PHE A 430 -15.65 13.81 6.41
C PHE A 430 -14.84 13.52 5.14
N THR A 431 -13.93 12.55 5.20
CA THR A 431 -13.06 12.17 4.08
C THR A 431 -13.79 11.38 2.99
N GLY A 432 -14.97 10.86 3.34
CA GLY A 432 -15.73 9.93 2.54
C GLY A 432 -15.23 8.50 2.61
N ASP A 433 -14.23 8.19 3.44
CA ASP A 433 -13.75 6.82 3.62
C ASP A 433 -14.66 6.07 4.58
N PHE A 434 -14.90 4.79 4.30
CA PHE A 434 -15.44 3.86 5.26
C PHE A 434 -14.32 3.43 6.21
N VAL A 435 -14.54 3.55 7.52
CA VAL A 435 -13.54 3.28 8.56
C VAL A 435 -14.13 2.46 9.70
N ALA A 436 -13.29 2.03 10.66
CA ALA A 436 -13.76 1.35 11.86
C ALA A 436 -14.69 2.24 12.71
N GLY A 437 -15.83 1.68 13.12
CA GLY A 437 -16.67 2.25 14.17
C GLY A 437 -16.07 2.06 15.57
N PRO A 438 -16.64 2.69 16.61
CA PRO A 438 -16.14 2.65 17.99
C PRO A 438 -16.01 1.23 18.59
N ASP A 439 -16.90 0.32 18.22
CA ASP A 439 -16.96 -1.06 18.74
C ASP A 439 -16.33 -2.08 17.76
N PHE A 440 -15.71 -1.61 16.68
CA PHE A 440 -15.13 -2.48 15.66
C PHE A 440 -14.02 -3.38 16.23
N THR A 441 -14.00 -4.64 15.78
CA THR A 441 -12.93 -5.59 16.08
C THR A 441 -12.34 -6.17 14.79
N PRO A 442 -11.01 -6.31 14.67
CA PRO A 442 -10.39 -6.90 13.48
C PRO A 442 -10.91 -8.30 13.16
N GLY A 443 -11.10 -8.60 11.88
CA GLY A 443 -11.64 -9.89 11.45
C GLY A 443 -12.11 -9.88 10.00
N VAL A 444 -12.79 -10.95 9.60
CA VAL A 444 -13.38 -11.08 8.27
C VAL A 444 -14.83 -10.60 8.31
N TYR A 445 -15.18 -9.69 7.40
CA TYR A 445 -16.51 -9.09 7.30
C TYR A 445 -17.00 -9.16 5.85
N ARG A 446 -18.26 -9.55 5.67
CA ARG A 446 -18.96 -9.41 4.40
C ARG A 446 -19.58 -8.01 4.35
N VAL A 447 -19.09 -7.21 3.41
CA VAL A 447 -19.54 -5.84 3.17
C VAL A 447 -20.53 -5.85 2.03
N ARG A 448 -21.71 -5.28 2.24
CA ARG A 448 -22.72 -5.03 1.19
C ARG A 448 -22.85 -3.53 0.96
N ILE A 449 -22.91 -3.12 -0.30
CA ILE A 449 -23.38 -1.80 -0.69
C ILE A 449 -24.71 -1.95 -1.44
N ASP A 450 -25.75 -1.36 -0.87
CA ASP A 450 -27.12 -1.31 -1.41
C ASP A 450 -27.42 0.14 -1.79
N LEU A 451 -27.29 0.45 -3.09
CA LEU A 451 -27.51 1.80 -3.59
C LEU A 451 -29.01 2.14 -3.72
N ASN A 452 -29.91 1.16 -3.62
CA ASN A 452 -31.35 1.43 -3.59
C ASN A 452 -31.76 2.01 -2.23
N LYS A 453 -31.10 1.56 -1.16
CA LYS A 453 -31.27 2.09 0.21
C LYS A 453 -30.24 3.16 0.58
N ASN A 454 -29.22 3.36 -0.26
CA ASN A 454 -28.09 4.24 -0.01
C ASN A 454 -27.28 3.85 1.24
N LEU A 455 -27.07 2.54 1.42
CA LEU A 455 -26.38 1.97 2.58
C LEU A 455 -25.14 1.13 2.20
N CYS A 456 -24.12 1.21 3.04
CA CYS A 456 -22.99 0.30 3.10
C CYS A 456 -23.04 -0.38 4.47
N MET A 457 -22.95 -1.71 4.50
CA MET A 457 -23.19 -2.46 5.72
C MET A 457 -22.33 -3.70 5.86
N PHE A 458 -22.07 -4.07 7.12
CA PHE A 458 -21.64 -5.42 7.45
C PHE A 458 -22.87 -6.32 7.51
N ILE A 459 -23.13 -7.03 6.41
CA ILE A 459 -24.42 -7.69 6.18
C ILE A 459 -24.73 -8.77 7.23
N ASP A 460 -23.70 -9.46 7.73
CA ASP A 460 -23.85 -10.49 8.77
C ASP A 460 -24.04 -9.90 10.19
N LYS A 461 -24.04 -8.57 10.32
CA LYS A 461 -24.20 -7.83 11.59
C LYS A 461 -25.46 -6.97 11.64
N VAL A 462 -26.29 -7.01 10.60
CA VAL A 462 -27.53 -6.23 10.52
C VAL A 462 -28.71 -7.15 10.20
N ASP A 463 -29.88 -6.84 10.75
CA ASP A 463 -31.15 -7.41 10.29
C ASP A 463 -31.72 -6.46 9.23
N GLU A 464 -31.59 -6.84 7.95
CA GLU A 464 -32.04 -6.00 6.84
C GLU A 464 -33.54 -5.69 6.89
N GLY A 465 -34.35 -6.56 7.50
CA GLY A 465 -35.79 -6.34 7.66
C GLY A 465 -36.12 -5.20 8.63
N GLN A 466 -35.16 -4.80 9.45
CA GLN A 466 -35.27 -3.69 10.40
C GLN A 466 -34.67 -2.38 9.86
N LEU A 467 -34.01 -2.42 8.69
CA LEU A 467 -33.48 -1.22 8.04
C LEU A 467 -34.62 -0.44 7.38
N GLY A 468 -35.09 0.59 8.08
CA GLY A 468 -36.01 1.59 7.54
C GLY A 468 -35.32 2.59 6.60
N PRO A 469 -36.09 3.45 5.92
CA PRO A 469 -35.52 4.62 5.24
C PRO A 469 -34.76 5.49 6.25
N GLU A 470 -33.77 6.24 5.76
CA GLU A 470 -33.08 7.23 6.58
C GLU A 470 -34.08 8.18 7.24
N SER A 471 -33.96 8.34 8.56
CA SER A 471 -34.78 9.25 9.34
C SER A 471 -33.87 9.95 10.34
N TYR A 472 -33.98 11.27 10.39
CA TYR A 472 -33.23 12.13 11.30
C TYR A 472 -34.24 12.81 12.21
N LYS A 473 -34.09 12.67 13.53
CA LYS A 473 -35.04 13.27 14.48
C LYS A 473 -34.30 14.05 15.55
N ILE A 474 -34.93 15.13 15.99
CA ILE A 474 -34.48 15.89 17.15
C ILE A 474 -35.64 15.97 18.14
N ASN A 475 -35.41 15.53 19.38
CA ASN A 475 -36.45 15.35 20.40
C ASN A 475 -37.65 14.55 19.87
N GLY A 476 -37.38 13.46 19.15
CA GLY A 476 -38.38 12.60 18.52
C GLY A 476 -39.15 13.22 17.34
N THR A 477 -38.88 14.48 16.98
CA THR A 477 -39.51 15.16 15.84
C THR A 477 -38.66 14.99 14.60
N GLU A 478 -39.26 14.46 13.54
CA GLU A 478 -38.57 14.19 12.27
C GLU A 478 -38.20 15.47 11.51
N LEU A 479 -36.98 15.51 10.99
CA LEU A 479 -36.53 16.55 10.09
C LEU A 479 -37.14 16.31 8.71
N THR A 480 -37.66 17.37 8.10
CA THR A 480 -38.26 17.33 6.77
C THR A 480 -37.45 18.17 5.79
N GLN A 481 -37.59 17.92 4.49
CA GLN A 481 -36.94 18.74 3.45
C GLN A 481 -37.21 20.24 3.70
N SER A 482 -36.14 21.03 3.81
CA SER A 482 -36.24 22.48 3.98
C SER A 482 -36.34 23.20 2.64
N ASP A 483 -36.50 24.53 2.68
CA ASP A 483 -36.46 25.39 1.50
C ASP A 483 -35.11 25.35 0.75
N TYR A 484 -34.05 24.86 1.41
CA TYR A 484 -32.74 24.63 0.80
C TYR A 484 -32.64 23.17 0.33
N PRO A 485 -32.37 22.88 -0.96
CA PRO A 485 -32.40 21.52 -1.51
C PRO A 485 -31.55 20.49 -0.75
N ASP A 486 -30.38 20.90 -0.27
CA ASP A 486 -29.42 20.03 0.42
C ASP A 486 -29.65 19.92 1.93
N TYR A 487 -30.68 20.58 2.46
CA TYR A 487 -30.91 20.65 3.90
C TYR A 487 -32.26 20.05 4.30
N LEU A 488 -32.21 19.22 5.34
CA LEU A 488 -33.39 18.88 6.12
C LEU A 488 -33.51 19.87 7.28
N GLY A 489 -34.72 20.12 7.77
CA GLY A 489 -34.95 21.07 8.85
C GLY A 489 -36.10 20.69 9.76
N VAL A 490 -36.04 21.22 10.98
CA VAL A 490 -37.11 21.13 11.98
C VAL A 490 -37.17 22.43 12.77
N GLU A 491 -38.38 22.85 13.14
CA GLU A 491 -38.59 23.97 14.07
C GLU A 491 -39.00 23.44 15.44
N LEU A 492 -38.25 23.81 16.48
CA LEU A 492 -38.45 23.33 17.84
C LEU A 492 -38.49 24.50 18.82
N ASN A 493 -39.36 24.41 19.81
CA ASN A 493 -39.25 25.25 21.01
C ASN A 493 -38.18 24.63 21.90
N LEU A 494 -37.09 25.38 22.11
CA LEU A 494 -35.98 24.93 22.93
C LEU A 494 -35.83 25.80 24.17
N ILE A 495 -35.45 25.17 25.27
CA ILE A 495 -35.24 25.79 26.59
C ILE A 495 -33.76 25.69 26.93
N LYS A 496 -33.18 26.79 27.44
CA LYS A 496 -31.78 26.81 27.86
C LYS A 496 -31.49 25.74 28.90
N GLY A 497 -30.42 24.98 28.68
CA GLY A 497 -29.95 23.91 29.55
C GLY A 497 -30.69 22.58 29.41
N GLN A 498 -31.73 22.49 28.58
CA GLN A 498 -32.40 21.21 28.34
C GLN A 498 -31.48 20.24 27.58
N VAL A 499 -31.67 18.95 27.82
CA VAL A 499 -31.05 17.89 27.01
C VAL A 499 -31.81 17.79 25.70
N VAL A 500 -31.06 17.75 24.60
CA VAL A 500 -31.57 17.58 23.24
C VAL A 500 -31.17 16.20 22.74
N ASP A 501 -32.17 15.42 22.36
CA ASP A 501 -32.01 14.07 21.83
C ASP A 501 -31.87 14.13 20.30
N PHE A 502 -30.87 13.45 19.76
CA PHE A 502 -30.56 13.40 18.33
C PHE A 502 -30.55 11.95 17.89
N ASP A 503 -31.46 11.59 16.99
CA ASP A 503 -31.64 10.24 16.47
C ASP A 503 -31.34 10.23 14.96
N GLY A 504 -30.66 9.17 14.49
CA GLY A 504 -30.23 9.01 13.10
C GLY A 504 -28.94 9.75 12.71
N PHE A 505 -28.32 10.51 13.61
CA PHE A 505 -27.06 11.22 13.36
C PHE A 505 -25.86 10.43 13.87
N SER A 506 -24.79 10.37 13.07
CA SER A 506 -23.51 9.80 13.48
C SER A 506 -22.53 10.93 13.77
N TYR A 507 -21.75 10.88 14.86
CA TYR A 507 -20.66 11.85 15.13
C TYR A 507 -21.05 13.33 15.31
N LEU A 508 -22.10 13.61 16.10
CA LEU A 508 -22.62 14.95 16.37
C LEU A 508 -21.57 15.98 16.84
N ASP A 509 -20.53 15.58 17.55
CA ASP A 509 -19.43 16.46 17.98
C ASP A 509 -18.70 17.14 16.81
N TYR A 510 -18.75 16.54 15.62
CA TYR A 510 -18.19 17.11 14.39
C TYR A 510 -19.16 18.00 13.63
N MET A 511 -20.44 18.06 14.02
CA MET A 511 -21.51 18.72 13.27
C MET A 511 -22.07 19.95 13.95
N LEU A 512 -22.14 19.93 15.28
CA LEU A 512 -22.89 20.93 16.05
C LEU A 512 -22.10 22.21 16.30
N GLN A 513 -22.81 23.35 16.25
CA GLN A 513 -22.28 24.65 16.64
C GLN A 513 -22.09 24.71 18.18
N PRO A 514 -20.86 24.94 18.67
CA PRO A 514 -20.57 24.89 20.10
C PRO A 514 -21.25 26.01 20.91
N GLU A 515 -21.61 27.13 20.28
CA GLU A 515 -22.40 28.19 20.92
C GLU A 515 -23.85 27.77 21.21
N TYR A 516 -24.41 26.80 20.46
CA TYR A 516 -25.77 26.31 20.64
C TYR A 516 -25.83 25.02 21.44
N PHE A 517 -24.81 24.16 21.35
CA PHE A 517 -24.80 22.85 22.00
C PHE A 517 -23.50 22.55 22.71
N THR A 518 -23.60 21.94 23.89
CA THR A 518 -22.44 21.38 24.62
C THR A 518 -22.68 19.92 24.92
N ASN A 519 -21.69 19.09 24.62
CA ASN A 519 -21.68 17.68 24.99
C ASN A 519 -21.20 17.54 26.44
N GLU A 520 -22.07 17.04 27.31
CA GLU A 520 -21.75 16.68 28.69
C GLU A 520 -21.96 15.17 28.86
N ASN A 521 -20.86 14.40 28.85
CA ASN A 521 -20.88 12.94 29.02
C ASN A 521 -21.81 12.19 28.04
N GLY A 522 -21.83 12.61 26.77
CA GLY A 522 -22.66 12.01 25.72
C GLY A 522 -24.08 12.59 25.63
N GLN A 523 -24.44 13.55 26.48
CA GLN A 523 -25.71 14.27 26.41
C GLN A 523 -25.49 15.69 25.88
N TYR A 524 -26.23 16.08 24.84
CA TYR A 524 -26.14 17.41 24.26
C TYR A 524 -27.10 18.37 24.95
N LYS A 525 -26.58 19.43 25.58
CA LYS A 525 -27.37 20.49 26.21
C LYS A 525 -27.49 21.70 25.31
N PHE A 526 -28.68 22.29 25.25
CA PHE A 526 -28.92 23.54 24.52
C PHE A 526 -28.45 24.77 25.31
N ASN A 527 -27.68 25.66 24.69
CA ASN A 527 -27.01 26.77 25.37
C ASN A 527 -27.68 28.13 25.16
N ALA A 528 -28.39 28.31 24.04
CA ALA A 528 -29.03 29.58 23.73
C ALA A 528 -30.27 29.82 24.62
N GLN A 529 -30.76 31.06 24.61
CA GLN A 529 -31.96 31.46 25.35
C GLN A 529 -33.20 30.65 24.92
N ASP A 530 -34.23 30.66 25.77
CA ASP A 530 -35.50 30.02 25.44
C ASP A 530 -36.10 30.63 24.17
N GLY A 531 -36.62 29.80 23.27
CA GLY A 531 -37.21 30.29 22.04
C GLY A 531 -37.52 29.22 21.01
N LYS A 532 -38.05 29.66 19.88
CA LYS A 532 -38.31 28.81 18.72
C LYS A 532 -37.12 28.87 17.76
N TYR A 533 -36.50 27.72 17.50
CA TYR A 533 -35.30 27.60 16.67
C TYR A 533 -35.56 26.69 15.48
N LYS A 534 -34.98 27.05 14.34
CA LYS A 534 -34.90 26.23 13.14
C LYS A 534 -33.53 25.54 13.14
N ILE A 535 -33.51 24.21 13.20
CA ILE A 535 -32.29 23.42 13.09
C ILE A 535 -32.25 22.86 11.66
N LEU A 536 -31.14 23.08 10.97
CA LEU A 536 -30.94 22.74 9.56
C LEU A 536 -29.75 21.80 9.41
N TYR A 537 -29.99 20.60 8.90
CA TYR A 537 -28.97 19.58 8.66
C TYR A 537 -28.62 19.50 7.17
N ASN A 538 -27.36 19.80 6.83
CA ASN A 538 -26.84 19.61 5.48
C ASN A 538 -26.48 18.14 5.27
N LYS A 539 -27.24 17.41 4.46
CA LYS A 539 -27.04 15.96 4.23
C LYS A 539 -25.83 15.61 3.36
N VAL A 540 -25.25 16.59 2.66
CA VAL A 540 -24.10 16.39 1.78
C VAL A 540 -22.79 16.66 2.53
N ARG A 541 -22.82 17.61 3.46
CA ARG A 541 -21.65 18.05 4.24
C ARG A 541 -21.67 17.61 5.68
N GLU A 542 -22.78 17.02 6.11
CA GLU A 542 -23.00 16.49 7.45
C GLU A 542 -22.80 17.58 8.53
N MET A 543 -23.31 18.79 8.29
CA MET A 543 -23.19 19.95 9.20
C MET A 543 -24.57 20.37 9.70
N ILE A 544 -24.65 20.79 10.97
CA ILE A 544 -25.89 21.28 11.58
C ILE A 544 -25.79 22.78 11.86
N PHE A 545 -26.71 23.54 11.28
CA PHE A 545 -26.86 24.98 11.48
C PHE A 545 -28.09 25.25 12.35
N VAL A 546 -28.00 26.27 13.21
CA VAL A 546 -29.11 26.73 14.03
C VAL A 546 -29.42 28.18 13.73
N GLU A 547 -30.71 28.43 13.55
CA GLU A 547 -31.27 29.75 13.29
C GLU A 547 -32.44 30.02 14.23
N ILE A 548 -32.75 31.28 14.48
CA ILE A 548 -34.02 31.64 15.12
C ILE A 548 -35.15 31.44 14.10
N ALA A 549 -36.20 30.71 14.47
CA ALA A 549 -37.29 30.39 13.54
C ALA A 549 -38.22 31.60 13.29
N ASP A 550 -38.39 32.45 14.30
CA ASP A 550 -39.19 33.66 14.15
C ASP A 550 -38.37 34.76 13.47
N VAL A 551 -38.46 34.82 12.14
CA VAL A 551 -37.81 35.85 11.30
C VAL A 551 -38.29 37.28 11.56
N SER A 552 -39.35 37.47 12.35
CA SER A 552 -39.78 38.79 12.84
C SER A 552 -38.96 39.25 14.05
N MET A 553 -38.24 38.34 14.70
CA MET A 553 -37.24 38.64 15.71
C MET A 553 -35.95 39.13 15.03
N ALA A 554 -35.97 40.42 14.64
CA ALA A 554 -34.76 41.17 14.32
C ALA A 554 -34.02 41.56 15.62
N TYR A 555 -32.91 42.26 15.48
CA TYR A 555 -32.32 43.03 16.58
C TYR A 555 -33.41 43.76 17.37
N PRO A 556 -33.44 43.68 18.72
CA PRO A 556 -32.36 43.25 19.62
C PRO A 556 -32.37 41.76 20.01
N ASN A 557 -33.14 40.91 19.33
CA ASN A 557 -33.30 39.51 19.73
C ASN A 557 -32.44 38.51 18.94
N ALA A 558 -32.04 38.86 17.72
CA ALA A 558 -31.14 38.07 16.90
C ALA A 558 -30.19 38.98 16.11
N LEU A 559 -29.07 38.41 15.68
CA LEU A 559 -28.06 39.07 14.87
C LEU A 559 -27.44 38.05 13.91
N TRP A 560 -27.06 38.50 12.73
CA TRP A 560 -26.56 37.64 11.65
C TRP A 560 -25.19 38.08 11.19
N VAL A 561 -24.31 37.13 10.88
CA VAL A 561 -23.04 37.37 10.19
C VAL A 561 -23.21 36.98 8.73
N CYS A 562 -22.90 37.90 7.82
CA CYS A 562 -22.84 37.65 6.37
C CYS A 562 -21.63 38.39 5.78
N GLY A 563 -21.05 37.81 4.73
CA GLY A 563 -19.71 38.15 4.30
C GLY A 563 -19.12 37.17 3.29
N LEU A 564 -17.80 37.13 3.26
CA LEU A 564 -16.97 36.26 2.44
C LEU A 564 -15.91 35.58 3.31
N ASN A 565 -15.48 34.38 2.92
CA ASN A 565 -14.27 33.73 3.46
C ASN A 565 -14.33 33.38 4.96
N PHE A 566 -15.54 33.16 5.48
CA PHE A 566 -15.78 32.56 6.80
C PHE A 566 -16.62 31.28 6.64
N GLY A 567 -16.82 30.53 7.72
CA GLY A 567 -17.78 29.44 7.70
C GLY A 567 -18.05 28.82 9.06
N HIS A 568 -18.77 27.71 9.03
CA HIS A 568 -19.16 26.95 10.21
C HIS A 568 -17.93 26.51 11.03
N PRO A 569 -17.94 26.58 12.37
CA PRO A 569 -16.73 26.37 13.19
C PRO A 569 -16.21 24.93 13.17
N LYS A 570 -16.98 23.98 12.64
CA LYS A 570 -16.54 22.58 12.53
C LYS A 570 -15.90 22.22 11.20
N ILE A 571 -15.93 23.08 10.19
CA ILE A 571 -15.36 22.77 8.86
C ILE A 571 -13.85 23.01 8.82
N SER A 572 -13.12 22.25 8.00
CA SER A 572 -11.66 22.38 7.91
C SER A 572 -11.20 23.65 7.18
N GLY A 573 -12.06 24.23 6.36
CA GLY A 573 -11.71 25.37 5.51
C GLY A 573 -10.93 25.03 4.24
N ASN A 574 -10.71 23.75 3.97
CA ASN A 574 -10.00 23.28 2.76
C ASN A 574 -10.92 23.14 1.54
N LEU A 575 -12.23 23.10 1.76
CA LEU A 575 -13.22 22.89 0.71
C LEU A 575 -13.98 24.20 0.48
N ASP A 576 -13.74 24.81 -0.68
CA ASP A 576 -14.27 26.13 -1.04
C ASP A 576 -15.81 26.19 -1.00
N VAL A 577 -16.50 25.09 -1.31
CA VAL A 577 -17.98 25.01 -1.25
C VAL A 577 -18.55 25.10 0.17
N ASP A 578 -17.74 24.88 1.22
CA ASP A 578 -18.17 25.03 2.62
C ASP A 578 -18.03 26.47 3.14
N ILE A 579 -17.38 27.34 2.36
CA ILE A 579 -17.07 28.71 2.74
C ILE A 579 -18.19 29.64 2.29
N ALA A 580 -18.47 30.64 3.12
CA ALA A 580 -19.48 31.65 2.87
C ALA A 580 -19.09 32.58 1.71
N GLY A 581 -20.09 32.92 0.90
CA GLY A 581 -19.98 33.85 -0.22
C GLY A 581 -19.57 33.18 -1.54
N ASN A 582 -19.57 33.97 -2.61
CA ASN A 582 -19.12 33.56 -3.92
C ASN A 582 -17.64 33.90 -4.07
N LEU A 583 -16.76 32.90 -3.91
CA LEU A 583 -15.32 33.08 -4.01
C LEU A 583 -14.84 33.52 -5.40
N SER A 584 -15.58 33.19 -6.46
CA SER A 584 -15.22 33.55 -7.84
C SER A 584 -15.52 35.02 -8.17
N SER A 585 -16.57 35.59 -7.57
CA SER A 585 -16.97 36.98 -7.80
C SER A 585 -16.69 37.91 -6.61
N GLY A 586 -16.24 37.37 -5.48
CA GLY A 586 -16.12 38.10 -4.21
C GLY A 586 -17.48 38.52 -3.60
N GLY A 587 -18.59 38.00 -4.13
CA GLY A 587 -19.94 38.40 -3.74
C GLY A 587 -20.37 37.83 -2.40
N TRP A 588 -21.07 38.62 -1.59
CA TRP A 588 -21.69 38.17 -0.34
C TRP A 588 -23.06 37.58 -0.65
N LEU A 589 -23.44 36.48 0.02
CA LEU A 589 -24.65 35.72 -0.28
C LEU A 589 -25.51 35.51 0.97
N TRP A 590 -26.80 35.22 0.75
CA TRP A 590 -27.74 34.75 1.80
C TRP A 590 -28.37 33.40 1.44
N ASP A 591 -27.86 32.76 0.39
CA ASP A 591 -28.53 31.72 -0.38
C ASP A 591 -28.72 30.44 0.42
N THR A 592 -27.80 30.12 1.33
CA THR A 592 -27.88 28.93 2.20
C THR A 592 -27.41 29.25 3.62
N PRO A 593 -27.67 28.37 4.61
CA PRO A 593 -27.22 28.56 6.00
C PRO A 593 -25.71 28.75 6.17
N LYS A 594 -24.87 28.23 5.26
CA LYS A 594 -23.42 28.45 5.32
C LYS A 594 -23.03 29.92 5.09
N ASP A 595 -23.85 30.66 4.33
CA ASP A 595 -23.55 32.04 3.91
C ASP A 595 -23.99 33.07 4.95
N ALA A 596 -24.75 32.64 5.97
CA ALA A 596 -25.34 33.49 6.97
C ALA A 596 -25.44 32.79 8.32
N ILE A 597 -24.58 33.16 9.27
CA ILE A 597 -24.54 32.53 10.60
C ILE A 597 -25.36 33.36 11.59
N CYS A 598 -26.31 32.72 12.27
CA CYS A 598 -27.12 33.33 13.32
C CYS A 598 -26.36 33.32 14.65
N CYS A 599 -26.07 34.49 15.20
CA CYS A 599 -25.40 34.60 16.50
C CYS A 599 -26.35 34.25 17.66
N VAL A 600 -25.80 33.58 18.67
CA VAL A 600 -26.50 33.32 19.94
C VAL A 600 -26.53 34.60 20.77
N LYS A 601 -27.72 35.03 21.20
CA LYS A 601 -27.86 36.02 22.25
C LYS A 601 -27.60 35.36 23.61
N THR A 602 -26.51 35.73 24.28
CA THR A 602 -26.11 35.15 25.59
C THR A 602 -26.61 35.96 26.77
N SER A 603 -26.81 37.26 26.58
CA SER A 603 -27.46 38.19 27.51
C SER A 603 -27.98 39.43 26.74
N ASP A 604 -28.69 40.34 27.41
CA ASP A 604 -29.20 41.54 26.75
C ASP A 604 -28.07 42.39 26.16
N GLY A 605 -28.14 42.62 24.84
CA GLY A 605 -27.13 43.37 24.09
C GLY A 605 -25.85 42.59 23.77
N VAL A 606 -25.75 41.30 24.12
CA VAL A 606 -24.54 40.49 23.88
C VAL A 606 -24.84 39.32 22.96
N PHE A 607 -24.09 39.24 21.86
CA PHE A 607 -24.22 38.22 20.82
C PHE A 607 -22.90 37.50 20.59
N GLU A 608 -22.95 36.17 20.50
CA GLU A 608 -21.77 35.31 20.40
C GLU A 608 -21.94 34.26 19.30
N THR A 609 -20.83 33.90 18.65
CA THR A 609 -20.76 32.77 17.70
C THR A 609 -19.32 32.29 17.58
N ASN A 610 -19.12 31.08 17.05
CA ASN A 610 -17.81 30.61 16.64
C ASN A 610 -17.77 30.53 15.12
N LEU A 611 -16.73 31.09 14.52
CA LEU A 611 -16.57 31.11 13.06
C LEU A 611 -15.19 30.55 12.69
N LEU A 612 -15.16 29.73 11.65
CA LEU A 612 -13.92 29.57 10.89
C LEU A 612 -13.68 30.86 10.10
N LEU A 613 -12.48 31.44 10.22
CA LEU A 613 -12.04 32.59 9.43
C LEU A 613 -10.84 32.22 8.56
N ARG A 614 -10.90 32.52 7.25
CA ARG A 614 -9.77 32.37 6.29
C ARG A 614 -9.01 33.69 6.11
N LYS A 615 -7.84 33.63 5.45
CA LYS A 615 -6.90 34.75 5.30
C LYS A 615 -7.56 36.07 4.84
N ASP A 616 -8.52 35.99 3.93
CA ASP A 616 -9.16 37.16 3.32
C ASP A 616 -10.64 37.26 3.71
N PHE A 617 -10.97 36.89 4.95
CA PHE A 617 -12.32 36.99 5.46
C PHE A 617 -12.77 38.46 5.53
N MET A 618 -14.04 38.68 5.23
CA MET A 618 -14.69 39.96 5.46
C MET A 618 -16.15 39.74 5.78
N PHE A 619 -16.66 40.37 6.84
CA PHE A 619 -18.07 40.29 7.16
C PHE A 619 -18.56 41.54 7.88
N LYS A 620 -19.88 41.66 8.00
CA LYS A 620 -20.57 42.57 8.91
C LYS A 620 -21.59 41.81 9.74
N PHE A 621 -22.06 42.46 10.79
CA PHE A 621 -23.26 42.01 11.47
C PHE A 621 -24.49 42.68 10.86
N PHE A 622 -25.57 41.92 10.74
CA PHE A 622 -26.84 42.35 10.17
C PHE A 622 -27.93 42.17 11.21
N LYS A 623 -28.75 43.21 11.40
CA LYS A 623 -29.84 43.24 12.36
C LYS A 623 -30.98 42.29 11.99
N LYS A 624 -31.03 41.88 10.72
CA LYS A 624 -32.00 40.94 10.16
C LYS A 624 -31.38 40.21 8.97
N ARG A 625 -31.77 38.94 8.76
CA ARG A 625 -31.36 38.17 7.58
C ARG A 625 -31.75 38.91 6.30
N SER A 626 -30.81 38.99 5.35
CA SER A 626 -30.98 39.66 4.04
C SER A 626 -31.24 41.18 4.09
N ALA A 627 -31.07 41.83 5.24
CA ALA A 627 -31.25 43.27 5.39
C ALA A 627 -29.95 44.05 5.13
N TRP A 628 -29.55 44.17 3.87
CA TRP A 628 -28.26 44.74 3.44
C TRP A 628 -27.91 46.12 4.02
N ASN A 629 -28.92 46.94 4.34
CA ASN A 629 -28.74 48.32 4.83
C ASN A 629 -28.80 48.43 6.36
N GLU A 630 -29.15 47.37 7.08
CA GLU A 630 -29.33 47.38 8.53
C GLU A 630 -28.19 46.64 9.22
N VAL A 631 -27.02 47.28 9.22
CA VAL A 631 -25.75 46.68 9.64
C VAL A 631 -25.20 47.27 10.95
N ILE A 632 -24.34 46.49 11.60
CA ILE A 632 -23.36 46.96 12.58
C ILE A 632 -21.99 46.67 11.96
N THR A 633 -21.20 47.72 11.83
CA THR A 633 -19.93 47.76 11.11
C THR A 633 -18.75 47.75 12.07
N SER A 634 -17.56 47.57 11.51
CA SER A 634 -16.30 47.70 12.27
C SER A 634 -15.99 49.13 12.74
N PHE A 635 -16.74 50.13 12.27
CA PHE A 635 -16.66 51.52 12.74
C PHE A 635 -17.56 51.79 13.96
N ASP A 636 -18.60 50.99 14.16
CA ASP A 636 -19.57 51.17 15.25
C ASP A 636 -19.06 50.65 16.61
N VAL A 637 -17.97 49.87 16.60
CA VAL A 637 -17.44 49.19 17.78
C VAL A 637 -15.92 49.25 17.87
N THR A 638 -15.42 49.09 19.10
CA THR A 638 -14.00 48.82 19.36
C THR A 638 -13.71 47.34 19.13
N ILE A 639 -12.76 47.03 18.25
CA ILE A 639 -12.29 45.66 18.02
C ILE A 639 -11.26 45.30 19.10
N VAL A 640 -11.51 44.20 19.81
CA VAL A 640 -10.58 43.65 20.79
C VAL A 640 -10.12 42.29 20.30
N SER A 641 -8.84 42.17 20.00
CA SER A 641 -8.24 40.95 19.45
C SER A 641 -6.82 40.80 19.98
N GLU A 642 -6.45 39.59 20.38
CA GLU A 642 -5.08 39.31 20.82
C GLU A 642 -4.09 39.58 19.68
N GLY A 643 -2.99 40.28 19.96
CA GLY A 643 -1.87 40.43 19.02
C GLY A 643 -2.21 41.02 17.65
N ASP A 644 -3.28 41.80 17.50
CA ASP A 644 -3.74 42.34 16.20
C ASP A 644 -4.08 41.24 15.18
N LEU A 645 -4.73 40.16 15.64
CA LEU A 645 -5.23 39.11 14.74
C LEU A 645 -6.40 39.61 13.89
N ILE A 646 -7.24 40.50 14.41
CA ILE A 646 -8.47 40.96 13.73
C ILE A 646 -8.49 42.48 13.75
N ALA A 647 -8.82 43.08 12.61
CA ALA A 647 -8.84 44.52 12.41
C ALA A 647 -10.06 44.94 11.57
N ARG A 648 -10.08 46.23 11.20
CA ARG A 648 -10.98 46.71 10.16
C ARG A 648 -10.49 46.19 8.82
N GLY A 649 -11.38 45.58 8.04
CA GLY A 649 -11.07 45.17 6.68
C GLY A 649 -10.71 46.39 5.83
N GLY A 650 -10.07 46.18 4.70
CA GLY A 650 -9.66 47.28 3.84
C GLY A 650 -9.09 46.83 2.51
N TYR A 651 -8.62 47.79 1.73
CA TYR A 651 -7.91 47.52 0.48
C TYR A 651 -6.79 48.54 0.28
N TRP A 652 -5.80 48.16 -0.54
CA TRP A 652 -4.76 49.07 -0.98
C TRP A 652 -5.21 49.80 -2.24
N ASP A 653 -5.25 51.13 -2.21
CA ASP A 653 -5.69 51.94 -3.36
C ASP A 653 -4.56 52.33 -4.32
N GLY A 654 -3.32 51.97 -3.99
CA GLY A 654 -2.10 52.34 -4.73
C GLY A 654 -1.16 53.21 -3.90
N ASP A 655 -1.70 54.03 -2.99
CA ASP A 655 -0.93 55.00 -2.19
C ASP A 655 -0.93 54.67 -0.69
N GLN A 656 -2.08 54.23 -0.16
CA GLN A 656 -2.23 53.90 1.25
C GLN A 656 -3.33 52.85 1.49
N TRP A 657 -3.29 52.23 2.67
CA TRP A 657 -4.36 51.34 3.12
C TRP A 657 -5.63 52.13 3.43
N LYS A 658 -6.76 51.71 2.84
CA LYS A 658 -8.08 52.27 3.09
C LYS A 658 -8.91 51.28 3.91
N GLU A 659 -9.22 51.67 5.15
CA GLU A 659 -10.16 50.92 5.97
C GLU A 659 -11.56 50.97 5.37
N THR A 660 -12.28 49.87 5.54
CA THR A 660 -13.68 49.69 5.17
C THR A 660 -14.49 49.39 6.43
N GLU A 661 -15.80 49.54 6.31
CA GLU A 661 -16.79 49.21 7.35
C GLU A 661 -16.88 47.70 7.70
N ASN A 662 -16.06 46.86 7.07
CA ASN A 662 -16.03 45.42 7.30
C ASN A 662 -15.12 45.05 8.47
N PHE A 663 -15.45 43.95 9.15
CA PHE A 663 -14.47 43.22 9.96
C PHE A 663 -13.56 42.44 9.02
N GLY A 664 -12.25 42.38 9.30
CA GLY A 664 -11.28 41.71 8.43
C GLY A 664 -9.98 41.32 9.16
N PRO A 665 -9.02 40.72 8.44
CA PRO A 665 -7.76 40.27 9.02
C PRO A 665 -6.92 41.45 9.52
N GLY A 666 -6.33 41.32 10.70
CA GLY A 666 -5.26 42.20 11.19
C GLY A 666 -3.88 41.76 10.68
N ASN A 667 -2.83 42.50 11.03
CA ASN A 667 -1.49 42.26 10.47
C ASN A 667 -0.92 40.89 10.83
N ASN A 668 -1.31 40.35 11.99
CA ASN A 668 -0.81 39.07 12.48
C ASN A 668 -1.82 37.93 12.28
N PHE A 669 -2.90 38.16 11.52
CA PHE A 669 -3.99 37.21 11.37
C PHE A 669 -3.50 35.80 10.99
N ARG A 670 -4.13 34.81 11.62
CA ARG A 670 -3.94 33.40 11.29
C ARG A 670 -5.29 32.76 11.06
N ALA A 671 -5.45 32.04 9.96
CA ALA A 671 -6.67 31.27 9.73
C ALA A 671 -6.95 30.32 10.89
N GLY A 672 -8.23 30.06 11.13
CA GLY A 672 -8.70 29.11 12.14
C GLY A 672 -10.03 29.50 12.75
N ILE A 673 -10.40 28.83 13.84
CA ILE A 673 -11.65 29.07 14.54
C ILE A 673 -11.48 30.22 15.52
N TYR A 674 -12.40 31.18 15.48
CA TYR A 674 -12.47 32.31 16.38
C TYR A 674 -13.82 32.33 17.08
N HIS A 675 -13.79 32.49 18.39
CA HIS A 675 -14.94 32.92 19.16
C HIS A 675 -15.12 34.43 18.98
N VAL A 676 -16.31 34.84 18.53
CA VAL A 676 -16.67 36.23 18.25
C VAL A 676 -17.74 36.65 19.22
N LYS A 677 -17.50 37.71 19.99
CA LYS A 677 -18.43 38.28 20.96
C LYS A 677 -18.66 39.76 20.69
N LEU A 678 -19.87 40.11 20.27
CA LEU A 678 -20.32 41.49 20.13
C LEU A 678 -21.11 41.90 21.38
N ASP A 679 -20.59 42.89 22.11
CA ASP A 679 -21.23 43.51 23.27
C ASP A 679 -21.64 44.94 22.93
N MET A 680 -22.94 45.14 22.72
CA MET A 680 -23.52 46.44 22.39
C MET A 680 -23.66 47.36 23.60
N ASN A 681 -23.50 46.84 24.83
CA ASN A 681 -23.52 47.68 26.04
C ASN A 681 -22.21 48.45 26.19
N THR A 682 -21.10 47.88 25.70
CA THR A 682 -19.77 48.50 25.71
C THR A 682 -19.27 48.90 24.32
N ASN A 683 -20.09 48.72 23.28
CA ASN A 683 -19.73 48.89 21.87
C ASN A 683 -18.38 48.21 21.54
N THR A 684 -18.25 46.95 21.92
CA THR A 684 -17.00 46.18 21.76
C THR A 684 -17.28 44.89 20.99
N CYS A 685 -16.41 44.53 20.05
CA CYS A 685 -16.41 43.22 19.41
C CYS A 685 -15.09 42.51 19.72
N THR A 686 -15.17 41.44 20.52
CA THR A 686 -14.01 40.66 20.96
C THR A 686 -13.85 39.42 20.10
N PHE A 687 -12.61 39.14 19.69
CA PHE A 687 -12.22 37.96 18.95
C PHE A 687 -11.20 37.16 19.76
N THR A 688 -11.47 35.88 19.98
CA THR A 688 -10.56 34.96 20.69
C THR A 688 -10.32 33.73 19.84
N LYS A 689 -9.06 33.48 19.47
CA LYS A 689 -8.72 32.27 18.71
C LYS A 689 -8.91 31.03 19.59
N ARG A 690 -9.49 29.97 19.04
CA ARG A 690 -9.74 28.70 19.73
C ARG A 690 -8.65 27.68 19.46
#